data_AF-A0A0M2PXQ9-F1
#
_entry.id   AF-A0A0M2PXQ9-F1
#
_cell.length_a   1.000
_cell.length_b   1.000
_cell.length_c   1.000
_cell.angle_alpha   90.00
_cell.angle_beta   90.00
_cell.angle_gamma   90.00
#
_symmetry.space_group_name_H-M   'P 1'
#
loop_
_entity.id
_entity.type
_entity.pdbx_description
1 polymer ?
#
loop_
_entity_poly.entity_id
_entity_poly.type
_entity_poly.pdbx_seq_one_letter_code
_entity_poly.pdbx_strand_id
1 'polypeptide(L)'
;MAHLKRRHFIQGASAALATLGLSQLQLTRQADRYGQVLAQPTRRKLALLVGINQYQGRGLDRLYGPENDLDLQYQLLVHRFGFSPADIRTLENDQATRQGILHAYENHLIAQAQPGDVVVFHFSGHGNRVKDLELGRVSGFKCDFEDCNNSTIVPYDSSQSSDPDRVNDIMGHTRFLLDSLLKTENLTVILDSCYSGGGKRGNIIVRSRNLGLDAPDLVIASTELAYQKDLLDRLGWTETDFIRRRKEKVAKGVVLTAAARNQKSVDYPFLKQFYAGAFTYLLTKYLWQQTESQSVQTVIPLVASSTARLDNHSQRPEYEAASEQKEQENLIDSSLTHTVPGEGVVLELLGSDRVKLWLGGLDTQSLEAFDQGAVFALLDAQTGEVKGEVAQDQNRQGLEINGTVSLKPGKTVKVGDLLQERVRNLPDRVPLRVGLDSSLWADSALKEGEVSHQLRNTASFIEVVAVQAGEPVDCLLGRWQSTDPLYPTQQVEFPQGIATGSLGLFNPALEPLPASFGTGGESIEAALTRLQPCFKSLLISRILRLVLNASTATLNVSLQVGTPQRSRGVPIRATTRGARRSNSSPSPTPPNPNGIPDLKDGERITIQLQNHEPQDLYMSLLAIDAQSEVNILFPGNWDRPEAESLVLAGQSKSFPQLQAIQPYGLAELLVIASTQPLRQTLKTLKIEVRSRGSTDLQDPDSLLVSLQEDFSSLGTSTVSRSRGSQSGSPVDTQKVAVVSLLYRIQPPHSP
;
A
#
# COMPACT_ATOMS: atom_id res chain seq x y z
N MET A 1 27.86 39.84 48.53
CA MET A 1 26.74 38.93 48.23
C MET A 1 25.53 39.38 49.04
N ALA A 2 24.46 39.86 48.40
CA ALA A 2 23.21 40.17 49.08
C ALA A 2 22.33 38.92 49.07
N HIS A 3 22.12 38.32 50.24
CA HIS A 3 21.18 37.21 50.41
C HIS A 3 19.74 37.74 50.35
N LEU A 4 19.11 37.59 49.19
CA LEU A 4 17.66 37.71 49.08
C LEU A 4 17.02 36.56 49.86
N LYS A 5 16.35 36.88 50.98
CA LYS A 5 15.61 35.90 51.79
C LYS A 5 14.52 35.28 50.92
N ARG A 6 14.40 33.95 50.92
CA ARG A 6 13.47 33.10 50.15
C ARG A 6 12.02 33.64 50.09
N ARG A 7 11.56 34.27 51.18
CA ARG A 7 10.24 34.91 51.26
C ARG A 7 10.04 36.07 50.28
N HIS A 8 11.08 36.85 50.00
CA HIS A 8 11.01 38.00 49.09
C HIS A 8 11.07 37.58 47.62
N PHE A 9 11.74 36.47 47.30
CA PHE A 9 11.70 35.87 45.96
C PHE A 9 10.32 35.30 45.64
N ILE A 10 9.71 34.57 46.59
CA ILE A 10 8.37 33.99 46.41
C ILE A 10 7.30 35.10 46.33
N GLN A 11 7.39 36.12 47.18
CA GLN A 11 6.48 37.28 47.12
C GLN A 11 6.60 38.07 45.80
N GLY A 12 7.83 38.25 45.29
CA GLY A 12 8.08 38.91 44.01
C GLY A 12 7.54 38.11 42.81
N ALA A 13 7.71 36.78 42.82
CA ALA A 13 7.18 35.90 41.77
C ALA A 13 5.65 35.84 41.77
N SER A 14 5.01 35.79 42.96
CA SER A 14 3.54 35.83 43.06
C SER A 14 2.94 37.17 42.62
N ALA A 15 3.63 38.29 42.89
CA ALA A 15 3.18 39.61 42.43
C ALA A 15 3.30 39.74 40.90
N ALA A 16 4.39 39.23 40.30
CA ALA A 16 4.59 39.22 38.85
C ALA A 16 3.56 38.35 38.11
N LEU A 17 3.18 37.21 38.70
CA LEU A 17 2.15 36.32 38.14
C LEU A 17 0.74 36.89 38.28
N ALA A 18 0.45 37.62 39.37
CA ALA A 18 -0.82 38.32 39.54
C ALA A 18 -0.97 39.50 38.56
N THR A 19 0.11 40.22 38.25
CA THR A 19 0.09 41.29 37.22
C THR A 19 -0.10 40.77 35.79
N LEU A 20 0.18 39.49 35.54
CA LEU A 20 -0.05 38.82 34.24
C LEU A 20 -1.45 38.18 34.13
N GLY A 21 -2.30 38.31 35.16
CA GLY A 21 -3.69 37.82 35.12
C GLY A 21 -3.84 36.30 35.12
N LEU A 22 -2.78 35.54 35.45
CA LEU A 22 -2.83 34.08 35.48
C LEU A 22 -3.53 33.61 36.77
N SER A 23 -4.71 33.01 36.63
CA SER A 23 -5.47 32.47 37.76
C SER A 23 -4.73 31.30 38.43
N GLN A 24 -4.78 31.21 39.77
CA GLN A 24 -4.19 30.09 40.52
C GLN A 24 -4.68 28.71 40.03
N LEU A 25 -5.90 28.64 39.49
CA LEU A 25 -6.51 27.45 38.89
C LEU A 25 -5.87 27.00 37.58
N GLN A 26 -5.33 27.92 36.77
CA GLN A 26 -4.61 27.57 35.54
C GLN A 26 -3.21 27.05 35.85
N LEU A 27 -2.53 27.63 36.85
CA LEU A 27 -1.21 27.18 37.30
C LEU A 27 -1.24 25.78 37.91
N THR A 28 -2.25 25.44 38.73
CA THR A 28 -2.41 24.06 39.22
C THR A 28 -2.76 23.09 38.09
N ARG A 29 -3.66 23.43 37.17
CA ARG A 29 -3.95 22.55 36.01
C ARG A 29 -2.75 22.34 35.09
N GLN A 30 -1.90 23.36 34.90
CA GLN A 30 -0.69 23.24 34.11
C GLN A 30 0.38 22.44 34.87
N ALA A 31 0.57 22.68 36.17
CA ALA A 31 1.49 21.92 37.00
C ALA A 31 1.06 20.45 37.16
N ASP A 32 -0.24 20.16 37.24
CA ASP A 32 -0.78 18.80 37.26
C ASP A 32 -0.59 18.11 35.90
N ARG A 33 -0.78 18.81 34.78
CA ARG A 33 -0.42 18.28 33.45
C ARG A 33 1.08 18.02 33.31
N TYR A 34 1.93 18.94 33.77
CA TYR A 34 3.39 18.76 33.73
C TYR A 34 3.87 17.66 34.69
N GLY A 35 3.24 17.53 35.86
CA GLY A 35 3.48 16.44 36.81
C GLY A 35 3.02 15.08 36.28
N GLN A 36 1.89 15.02 35.58
CA GLN A 36 1.40 13.81 34.90
C GLN A 36 2.29 13.39 33.73
N VAL A 37 2.91 14.33 33.02
CA VAL A 37 3.87 14.05 31.94
C VAL A 37 5.22 13.56 32.47
N LEU A 38 5.66 14.05 33.64
CA LEU A 38 6.93 13.65 34.26
C LEU A 38 6.84 12.37 35.12
N ALA A 39 5.63 11.93 35.46
CA ALA A 39 5.39 10.78 36.34
C ALA A 39 4.85 9.52 35.62
N GLN A 40 4.70 9.51 34.29
CA GLN A 40 4.35 8.26 33.59
C GLN A 40 5.57 7.33 33.57
N PRO A 41 5.48 6.09 34.11
CA PRO A 41 6.44 5.05 33.73
C PRO A 41 6.45 4.96 32.20
N THR A 42 7.61 4.67 31.61
CA THR A 42 7.74 4.51 30.16
C THR A 42 6.60 3.66 29.62
N ARG A 43 5.73 4.21 28.77
CA ARG A 43 4.60 3.48 28.17
C ARG A 43 5.13 2.22 27.52
N ARG A 44 4.78 1.04 28.05
CA ARG A 44 5.19 -0.24 27.46
C ARG A 44 4.44 -0.41 26.14
N LYS A 45 5.03 -1.16 25.21
CA LYS A 45 4.50 -1.37 23.87
C LYS A 45 4.39 -2.87 23.63
N LEU A 46 3.17 -3.39 23.62
CA LEU A 46 2.87 -4.82 23.47
C LEU A 46 2.29 -5.07 22.08
N ALA A 47 2.75 -6.12 21.40
CA ALA A 47 2.16 -6.54 20.14
C ALA A 47 1.88 -8.04 20.10
N LEU A 48 0.78 -8.40 19.43
CA LEU A 48 0.46 -9.76 19.02
C LEU A 48 0.31 -9.79 17.50
N LEU A 49 1.16 -10.55 16.82
CA LEU A 49 1.18 -10.71 15.37
C LEU A 49 0.77 -12.15 15.05
N VAL A 50 -0.25 -12.33 14.21
CA VAL A 50 -0.79 -13.65 13.86
C VAL A 50 -0.85 -13.77 12.33
N GLY A 51 -0.17 -14.77 11.78
CA GLY A 51 -0.09 -14.99 10.33
C GLY A 51 -0.26 -16.45 9.98
N ILE A 52 -1.12 -16.75 9.01
CA ILE A 52 -1.47 -18.13 8.68
C ILE A 52 -1.41 -18.34 7.17
N ASN A 53 -0.37 -19.03 6.70
CA ASN A 53 -0.23 -19.46 5.30
C ASN A 53 -0.96 -20.78 5.05
N GLN A 54 -0.89 -21.69 6.01
CA GLN A 54 -1.37 -23.06 5.86
C GLN A 54 -2.54 -23.28 6.80
N TYR A 55 -3.58 -23.95 6.31
CA TYR A 55 -4.79 -24.22 7.06
C TYR A 55 -5.11 -25.70 7.08
N GLN A 56 -5.76 -26.13 8.15
CA GLN A 56 -6.44 -27.42 8.16
C GLN A 56 -7.87 -27.20 7.69
N GLY A 57 -8.28 -27.96 6.66
CA GLY A 57 -9.69 -28.04 6.31
C GLY A 57 -10.07 -27.76 4.87
N ARG A 58 -11.37 -27.93 4.65
CA ARG A 58 -12.02 -27.67 3.36
C ARG A 58 -12.22 -26.17 3.15
N GLY A 59 -12.01 -25.72 1.92
CA GLY A 59 -12.31 -24.36 1.50
C GLY A 59 -11.32 -23.32 2.03
N LEU A 60 -10.15 -23.75 2.51
CA LEU A 60 -9.06 -22.86 2.93
C LEU A 60 -7.86 -23.17 2.05
N ASP A 61 -7.73 -22.39 0.98
CA ASP A 61 -6.58 -22.50 0.09
C ASP A 61 -5.32 -22.04 0.82
N ARG A 62 -4.15 -22.51 0.37
CA ARG A 62 -2.89 -22.01 0.91
C ARG A 62 -2.73 -20.52 0.56
N LEU A 63 -2.36 -19.72 1.55
CA LEU A 63 -1.85 -18.35 1.38
C LEU A 63 -0.31 -18.36 1.40
N TYR A 64 0.29 -17.31 0.85
CA TYR A 64 1.76 -17.20 0.71
C TYR A 64 2.33 -15.93 1.34
N GLY A 65 1.53 -14.87 1.52
CA GLY A 65 1.96 -13.60 2.10
C GLY A 65 1.84 -13.43 3.62
N PRO A 66 0.92 -14.09 4.36
CA PRO A 66 0.78 -13.87 5.80
C PRO A 66 2.06 -13.93 6.64
N GLU A 67 2.99 -14.85 6.38
CA GLU A 67 4.29 -14.85 7.09
C GLU A 67 5.15 -13.61 6.76
N ASN A 68 5.18 -13.18 5.50
CA ASN A 68 5.88 -11.95 5.10
C ASN A 68 5.21 -10.70 5.70
N ASP A 69 3.88 -10.73 5.89
CA ASP A 69 3.14 -9.67 6.57
C ASP A 69 3.56 -9.55 8.06
N LEU A 70 3.87 -10.67 8.71
CA LEU A 70 4.39 -10.64 10.09
C LEU A 70 5.79 -10.03 10.15
N ASP A 71 6.68 -10.37 9.22
CA ASP A 71 8.00 -9.73 9.14
C ASP A 71 7.87 -8.23 8.86
N LEU A 72 7.01 -7.82 7.91
CA LEU A 72 6.70 -6.41 7.63
C LEU A 72 6.28 -5.64 8.89
N GLN A 73 5.34 -6.19 9.66
CA GLN A 73 4.87 -5.57 10.90
C GLN A 73 5.92 -5.62 12.02
N TYR A 74 6.65 -6.74 12.17
CA TYR A 74 7.68 -6.88 13.18
C TYR A 74 8.79 -5.84 12.99
N GLN A 75 9.34 -5.73 11.78
CA GLN A 75 10.42 -4.79 11.47
C GLN A 75 9.95 -3.34 11.63
N LEU A 76 8.71 -3.03 11.23
CA LEU A 76 8.10 -1.73 11.45
C LEU A 76 8.00 -1.39 12.94
N LEU A 77 7.42 -2.28 13.74
CA LEU A 77 7.18 -2.03 15.16
C LEU A 77 8.49 -1.88 15.95
N VAL A 78 9.48 -2.73 15.67
CA VAL A 78 10.79 -2.67 16.34
C VAL A 78 11.56 -1.42 15.91
N HIS A 79 11.77 -1.23 14.61
CA HIS A 79 12.71 -0.21 14.15
C HIS A 79 12.09 1.19 14.12
N ARG A 80 10.82 1.34 13.73
CA ARG A 80 10.17 2.65 13.60
C ARG A 80 9.37 3.07 14.82
N PHE A 81 8.75 2.13 15.52
CA PHE A 81 7.94 2.43 16.71
C PHE A 81 8.61 2.02 18.02
N GLY A 82 9.79 1.40 18.00
CA GLY A 82 10.57 1.13 19.21
C GLY A 82 9.90 0.14 20.17
N PHE A 83 9.16 -0.82 19.63
CA PHE A 83 8.70 -1.96 20.40
C PHE A 83 9.91 -2.81 20.79
N SER A 84 9.92 -3.28 22.04
CA SER A 84 10.91 -4.28 22.46
C SER A 84 10.58 -5.60 21.77
N PRO A 85 11.55 -6.30 21.15
CA PRO A 85 11.34 -7.64 20.61
C PRO A 85 10.70 -8.61 21.61
N ALA A 86 11.05 -8.49 22.91
CA ALA A 86 10.50 -9.34 23.97
C ALA A 86 9.01 -9.06 24.27
N ASP A 87 8.48 -7.91 23.84
CA ASP A 87 7.09 -7.51 24.01
C ASP A 87 6.23 -7.77 22.75
N ILE A 88 6.81 -8.38 21.72
CA ILE A 88 6.12 -8.81 20.50
C ILE A 88 5.95 -10.33 20.56
N ARG A 89 4.70 -10.79 20.55
CA ARG A 89 4.37 -12.21 20.43
C ARG A 89 3.92 -12.50 19.00
N THR A 90 4.58 -13.44 18.34
CA THR A 90 4.21 -13.89 16.98
C THR A 90 3.62 -15.31 17.06
N LEU A 91 2.54 -15.56 16.31
CA LEU A 91 1.96 -16.88 16.09
C LEU A 91 1.88 -17.15 14.58
N GLU A 92 2.52 -18.22 14.14
CA GLU A 92 2.56 -18.61 12.72
C GLU A 92 1.92 -19.99 12.53
N ASN A 93 1.12 -20.13 11.47
CA ASN A 93 0.56 -21.41 11.01
C ASN A 93 -0.03 -22.27 12.16
N ASP A 94 0.59 -23.40 12.47
CA ASP A 94 0.14 -24.39 13.45
C ASP A 94 0.16 -23.87 14.91
N GLN A 95 0.84 -22.76 15.17
CA GLN A 95 0.76 -22.05 16.45
C GLN A 95 -0.49 -21.17 16.55
N ALA A 96 -1.04 -20.74 15.42
CA ALA A 96 -2.21 -19.87 15.31
C ALA A 96 -3.53 -20.68 15.31
N THR A 97 -3.63 -21.67 16.19
CA THR A 97 -4.90 -22.35 16.51
C THR A 97 -5.84 -21.38 17.20
N ARG A 98 -7.15 -21.71 17.23
CA ARG A 98 -8.14 -20.92 17.97
C ARG A 98 -7.70 -20.71 19.41
N GLN A 99 -7.27 -21.77 20.09
CA GLN A 99 -6.79 -21.69 21.46
C GLN A 99 -5.48 -20.89 21.57
N GLY A 100 -4.54 -21.08 20.64
CA GLY A 100 -3.27 -20.35 20.61
C GLY A 100 -3.47 -18.84 20.52
N ILE A 101 -4.34 -18.40 19.61
CA ILE A 101 -4.67 -16.97 19.42
C ILE A 101 -5.33 -16.42 20.68
N LEU A 102 -6.35 -17.09 21.22
CA LEU A 102 -7.08 -16.61 22.40
C LEU A 102 -6.18 -16.54 23.64
N HIS A 103 -5.39 -17.59 23.91
CA HIS A 103 -4.43 -17.59 25.02
C HIS A 103 -3.37 -16.48 24.88
N ALA A 104 -2.86 -16.24 23.67
CA ALA A 104 -1.92 -15.15 23.45
C ALA A 104 -2.58 -13.80 23.69
N TYR A 105 -3.82 -13.58 23.22
CA TYR A 105 -4.54 -12.33 23.45
C TYR A 105 -4.76 -12.08 24.95
N GLU A 106 -5.22 -13.10 25.69
CA GLU A 106 -5.48 -12.97 27.12
C GLU A 106 -4.21 -12.78 27.95
N ASN A 107 -3.19 -13.62 27.74
CA ASN A 107 -2.01 -13.64 28.60
C ASN A 107 -0.96 -12.61 28.20
N HIS A 108 -0.85 -12.29 26.90
CA HIS A 108 0.14 -11.32 26.41
C HIS A 108 -0.40 -9.89 26.42
N LEU A 109 -1.64 -9.69 25.94
CA LEU A 109 -2.22 -8.34 25.84
C LEU A 109 -3.00 -7.97 27.10
N ILE A 110 -4.07 -8.70 27.43
CA ILE A 110 -5.01 -8.33 28.51
C ILE A 110 -4.35 -8.37 29.89
N ALA A 111 -3.63 -9.45 30.20
CA ALA A 111 -3.03 -9.63 31.53
C ALA A 111 -1.89 -8.63 31.80
N GLN A 112 -1.10 -8.29 30.77
CA GLN A 112 0.11 -7.48 30.93
C GLN A 112 -0.11 -5.98 30.72
N ALA A 113 -0.98 -5.57 29.79
CA ALA A 113 -1.18 -4.16 29.46
C ALA A 113 -1.69 -3.37 30.68
N GLN A 114 -1.11 -2.19 30.90
CA GLN A 114 -1.54 -1.23 31.91
C GLN A 114 -2.11 0.04 31.26
N PRO A 115 -2.87 0.87 32.01
CA PRO A 115 -3.34 2.14 31.49
C PRO A 115 -2.21 3.00 30.91
N GLY A 116 -2.36 3.41 29.65
CA GLY A 116 -1.37 4.23 28.93
C GLY A 116 -0.39 3.44 28.06
N ASP A 117 -0.26 2.12 28.23
CA ASP A 117 0.53 1.27 27.34
C ASP A 117 -0.04 1.27 25.92
N VAL A 118 0.79 1.01 24.92
CA VAL A 118 0.39 0.90 23.51
C VAL A 118 0.25 -0.57 23.16
N VAL A 119 -0.86 -0.95 22.55
CA VAL A 119 -1.15 -2.33 22.15
C VAL A 119 -1.40 -2.40 20.65
N VAL A 120 -0.74 -3.32 19.96
CA VAL A 120 -0.99 -3.63 18.56
C VAL A 120 -1.43 -5.09 18.42
N PHE A 121 -2.52 -5.32 17.71
CA PHE A 121 -2.94 -6.64 17.28
C PHE A 121 -2.99 -6.68 15.76
N HIS A 122 -2.19 -7.54 15.14
CA HIS A 122 -2.18 -7.74 13.69
C HIS A 122 -2.59 -9.17 13.37
N PHE A 123 -3.55 -9.32 12.45
CA PHE A 123 -3.93 -10.60 11.88
C PHE A 123 -3.82 -10.55 10.36
N SER A 124 -3.09 -11.50 9.78
CA SER A 124 -3.02 -11.73 8.34
C SER A 124 -3.39 -13.19 8.02
N GLY A 125 -4.40 -13.37 7.17
CA GLY A 125 -4.90 -14.71 6.83
C GLY A 125 -6.31 -14.67 6.25
N HIS A 126 -6.93 -15.84 6.13
CA HIS A 126 -8.33 -15.98 5.77
C HIS A 126 -9.25 -15.33 6.81
N GLY A 127 -10.21 -14.57 6.32
CA GLY A 127 -11.43 -14.25 7.05
C GLY A 127 -12.62 -15.05 6.51
N ASN A 128 -13.74 -14.96 7.22
CA ASN A 128 -14.99 -15.60 6.82
C ASN A 128 -16.18 -14.77 7.34
N ARG A 129 -17.40 -15.16 6.97
CA ARG A 129 -18.63 -14.52 7.40
C ARG A 129 -19.63 -15.56 7.86
N VAL A 130 -20.17 -15.36 9.06
CA VAL A 130 -21.20 -16.23 9.65
C VAL A 130 -22.42 -15.39 10.02
N LYS A 131 -23.62 -15.98 9.95
CA LYS A 131 -24.87 -15.30 10.30
C LYS A 131 -25.10 -15.35 11.82
N ASP A 132 -25.47 -14.22 12.40
CA ASP A 132 -25.81 -14.11 13.82
C ASP A 132 -27.11 -14.86 14.19
N LEU A 133 -27.99 -15.13 13.20
CA LEU A 133 -29.31 -15.74 13.40
C LEU A 133 -29.26 -17.22 13.83
N GLU A 134 -28.18 -17.92 13.52
CA GLU A 134 -27.98 -19.35 13.83
C GLU A 134 -27.40 -19.58 15.25
N LEU A 135 -27.19 -18.52 16.03
CA LEU A 135 -26.48 -18.58 17.32
C LEU A 135 -27.32 -19.06 18.51
N GLY A 136 -28.60 -19.40 18.31
CA GLY A 136 -29.49 -19.84 19.39
C GLY A 136 -29.64 -18.83 20.55
N ARG A 137 -29.29 -17.56 20.32
CA ARG A 137 -29.46 -16.48 21.29
C ARG A 137 -30.95 -16.23 21.50
N VAL A 138 -31.32 -15.85 22.72
CA VAL A 138 -32.69 -15.80 23.26
C VAL A 138 -33.73 -15.28 22.26
N SER A 139 -34.97 -15.78 22.30
CA SER A 139 -36.05 -15.25 21.46
C SER A 139 -36.15 -13.72 21.58
N GLY A 140 -36.06 -13.02 20.46
CA GLY A 140 -35.99 -11.55 20.40
C GLY A 140 -34.60 -10.94 20.20
N PHE A 141 -33.55 -11.74 19.99
CA PHE A 141 -32.23 -11.25 19.59
C PHE A 141 -32.30 -10.44 18.28
N LYS A 142 -31.89 -9.17 18.33
CA LYS A 142 -31.75 -8.30 17.15
C LYS A 142 -30.29 -8.25 16.75
N CYS A 143 -30.00 -8.59 15.50
CA CYS A 143 -28.67 -8.51 14.91
C CYS A 143 -28.01 -7.13 15.12
N ASP A 144 -26.68 -7.13 15.12
CA ASP A 144 -25.87 -5.92 15.24
C ASP A 144 -26.06 -4.98 14.05
N PHE A 145 -26.26 -5.55 12.86
CA PHE A 145 -26.48 -4.84 11.61
C PHE A 145 -27.65 -5.45 10.85
N GLU A 146 -28.21 -4.71 9.89
CA GLU A 146 -29.37 -5.14 9.09
C GLU A 146 -29.12 -6.44 8.32
N ASP A 147 -27.85 -6.71 7.98
CA ASP A 147 -27.43 -7.89 7.22
C ASP A 147 -27.23 -9.14 8.09
N CYS A 148 -27.29 -9.01 9.43
CA CYS A 148 -27.05 -10.07 10.40
C CYS A 148 -25.72 -10.83 10.24
N ASN A 149 -24.72 -10.20 9.62
CA ASN A 149 -23.46 -10.88 9.34
C ASN A 149 -22.36 -10.49 10.33
N ASN A 150 -21.63 -11.51 10.80
CA ASN A 150 -20.42 -11.37 11.57
C ASN A 150 -19.20 -11.76 10.74
N SER A 151 -18.24 -10.85 10.66
CA SER A 151 -16.90 -11.14 10.20
C SER A 151 -16.16 -12.01 11.22
N THR A 152 -15.40 -12.99 10.75
CA THR A 152 -14.60 -13.87 11.60
C THR A 152 -13.13 -13.90 11.17
N ILE A 153 -12.27 -14.09 12.17
CA ILE A 153 -10.88 -14.53 12.00
C ILE A 153 -10.92 -16.04 11.87
N VAL A 154 -10.30 -16.60 10.83
CA VAL A 154 -10.19 -18.06 10.62
C VAL A 154 -8.87 -18.55 11.20
N PRO A 155 -8.88 -19.34 12.29
CA PRO A 155 -7.67 -19.95 12.83
C PRO A 155 -7.19 -21.15 12.00
N TYR A 156 -5.97 -21.59 12.27
CA TYR A 156 -5.35 -22.75 11.61
C TYR A 156 -6.20 -24.02 11.65
N ASP A 157 -6.84 -24.27 12.79
CA ASP A 157 -7.65 -25.46 13.13
C ASP A 157 -9.15 -25.22 12.98
N SER A 158 -9.56 -24.18 12.24
CA SER A 158 -10.97 -23.77 12.12
C SER A 158 -11.90 -24.91 11.69
N SER A 159 -11.44 -25.80 10.80
CA SER A 159 -12.25 -26.92 10.31
C SER A 159 -12.25 -28.16 11.19
N GLN A 160 -11.55 -28.19 12.33
CA GLN A 160 -11.49 -29.37 13.20
C GLN A 160 -12.74 -29.54 14.07
N SER A 161 -13.90 -29.18 13.53
CA SER A 161 -15.19 -29.49 14.11
C SER A 161 -15.56 -30.94 13.80
N SER A 162 -16.16 -31.65 14.76
CA SER A 162 -16.74 -32.98 14.52
C SER A 162 -17.96 -32.95 13.58
N ASP A 163 -18.52 -31.76 13.38
CA ASP A 163 -19.66 -31.47 12.51
C ASP A 163 -19.16 -30.69 11.27
N PRO A 164 -19.35 -31.21 10.04
CA PRO A 164 -18.81 -30.61 8.82
C PRO A 164 -19.35 -29.20 8.52
N ASP A 165 -20.52 -28.84 9.07
CA ASP A 165 -21.15 -27.53 8.84
C ASP A 165 -20.79 -26.51 9.94
N ARG A 166 -19.98 -26.92 10.93
CA ARG A 166 -19.54 -26.05 12.03
C ARG A 166 -18.08 -25.65 11.90
N VAL A 167 -17.79 -24.39 12.25
CA VAL A 167 -16.42 -23.85 12.26
C VAL A 167 -16.01 -23.31 13.62
N ASN A 168 -14.73 -23.50 13.95
CA ASN A 168 -14.07 -22.95 15.13
C ASN A 168 -13.44 -21.56 14.83
N ASP A 169 -14.15 -20.72 14.09
CA ASP A 169 -13.70 -19.36 13.83
C ASP A 169 -13.77 -18.48 15.09
N ILE A 170 -12.98 -17.42 15.15
CA ILE A 170 -13.08 -16.38 16.20
C ILE A 170 -13.91 -15.23 15.63
N MET A 171 -15.08 -14.99 16.21
CA MET A 171 -16.01 -13.96 15.73
C MET A 171 -15.52 -12.55 16.06
N GLY A 172 -15.91 -11.58 15.24
CA GLY A 172 -15.73 -10.16 15.53
C GLY A 172 -16.40 -9.74 16.85
N HIS A 173 -17.45 -10.45 17.28
CA HIS A 173 -18.01 -10.35 18.64
C HIS A 173 -16.98 -10.65 19.73
N THR A 174 -16.30 -11.80 19.63
CA THR A 174 -15.29 -12.24 20.60
C THR A 174 -14.11 -11.28 20.63
N ARG A 175 -13.62 -10.85 19.46
CA ARG A 175 -12.56 -9.84 19.37
C ARG A 175 -12.96 -8.55 20.08
N PHE A 176 -14.17 -8.03 19.84
CA PHE A 176 -14.66 -6.82 20.51
C PHE A 176 -14.70 -6.96 22.04
N LEU A 177 -15.14 -8.11 22.54
CA LEU A 177 -15.17 -8.40 23.98
C LEU A 177 -13.75 -8.48 24.57
N LEU A 178 -12.80 -9.11 23.85
CA LEU A 178 -11.39 -9.15 24.24
C LEU A 178 -10.77 -7.76 24.29
N ASP A 179 -11.00 -6.93 23.27
CA ASP A 179 -10.53 -5.54 23.24
C ASP A 179 -11.07 -4.75 24.43
N SER A 180 -12.35 -4.97 24.78
CA SER A 180 -13.02 -4.29 25.89
C SER A 180 -12.39 -4.60 27.25
N LEU A 181 -11.75 -5.77 27.40
CA LEU A 181 -11.05 -6.18 28.61
C LEU A 181 -9.65 -5.57 28.77
N LEU A 182 -9.07 -4.97 27.72
CA LEU A 182 -7.76 -4.33 27.81
C LEU A 182 -7.81 -3.15 28.80
N LYS A 183 -6.74 -2.94 29.57
CA LYS A 183 -6.66 -1.84 30.54
C LYS A 183 -6.22 -0.50 29.93
N THR A 184 -5.89 -0.47 28.64
CA THR A 184 -5.47 0.72 27.90
C THR A 184 -6.45 1.05 26.78
N GLU A 185 -6.53 2.33 26.41
CA GLU A 185 -7.32 2.83 25.27
C GLU A 185 -6.51 2.96 23.98
N ASN A 186 -5.20 2.71 24.06
CA ASN A 186 -4.24 2.86 22.96
C ASN A 186 -4.08 1.54 22.20
N LEU A 187 -5.15 1.10 21.54
CA LEU A 187 -5.20 -0.13 20.76
C LEU A 187 -5.20 0.16 19.26
N THR A 188 -4.30 -0.46 18.51
CA THR A 188 -4.37 -0.51 17.05
C THR A 188 -4.58 -1.95 16.61
N VAL A 189 -5.71 -2.23 15.97
CA VAL A 189 -6.01 -3.53 15.36
C VAL A 189 -5.83 -3.43 13.85
N ILE A 190 -5.12 -4.38 13.24
CA ILE A 190 -4.84 -4.42 11.81
C ILE A 190 -5.29 -5.78 11.27
N LEU A 191 -6.33 -5.79 10.43
CA LEU A 191 -6.90 -7.01 9.86
C LEU A 191 -6.66 -7.08 8.34
N ASP A 192 -5.75 -7.94 7.92
CA ASP A 192 -5.47 -8.25 6.51
C ASP A 192 -6.14 -9.56 6.09
N SER A 193 -7.48 -9.48 5.99
CA SER A 193 -8.39 -10.60 5.72
C SER A 193 -9.68 -10.13 5.06
N CYS A 194 -10.35 -11.01 4.30
CA CYS A 194 -11.63 -10.76 3.62
C CYS A 194 -12.85 -11.24 4.41
N TYR A 195 -14.03 -10.72 4.07
CA TYR A 195 -15.32 -11.18 4.63
C TYR A 195 -16.35 -11.63 3.58
N SER A 196 -16.00 -11.69 2.29
CA SER A 196 -16.95 -11.74 1.17
C SER A 196 -17.08 -13.10 0.46
N GLY A 197 -16.57 -14.18 1.06
CA GLY A 197 -16.41 -15.48 0.36
C GLY A 197 -15.21 -15.43 -0.58
N GLY A 198 -14.32 -16.41 -0.49
CA GLY A 198 -12.98 -16.35 -1.06
C GLY A 198 -12.69 -17.41 -2.11
N GLY A 199 -11.45 -17.42 -2.59
CA GLY A 199 -10.95 -18.31 -3.64
C GLY A 199 -9.82 -17.63 -4.46
N LYS A 200 -9.24 -18.34 -5.42
CA LYS A 200 -8.31 -17.73 -6.38
C LYS A 200 -9.09 -16.90 -7.42
N ARG A 201 -8.66 -15.67 -7.70
CA ARG A 201 -9.24 -14.80 -8.74
C ARG A 201 -8.12 -14.35 -9.68
N GLY A 202 -8.14 -14.81 -10.92
CA GLY A 202 -7.02 -14.57 -11.84
C GLY A 202 -5.70 -15.06 -11.24
N ASN A 203 -4.75 -14.14 -11.06
CA ASN A 203 -3.42 -14.44 -10.52
C ASN A 203 -3.24 -14.06 -9.04
N ILE A 204 -4.29 -13.56 -8.38
CA ILE A 204 -4.25 -13.20 -6.95
C ILE A 204 -5.10 -14.16 -6.12
N ILE A 205 -4.74 -14.29 -4.84
CA ILE A 205 -5.44 -15.19 -3.92
C ILE A 205 -6.28 -14.34 -2.96
N VAL A 206 -7.58 -14.56 -2.95
CA VAL A 206 -8.49 -13.85 -2.06
C VAL A 206 -8.37 -14.42 -0.65
N ARG A 207 -8.13 -13.56 0.34
CA ARG A 207 -7.93 -13.94 1.74
C ARG A 207 -9.24 -14.21 2.48
N SER A 208 -10.11 -15.05 1.91
CA SER A 208 -11.35 -15.57 2.55
C SER A 208 -11.47 -17.07 2.37
N ARG A 209 -12.22 -17.72 3.27
CA ARG A 209 -12.70 -19.09 3.06
C ARG A 209 -13.53 -19.19 1.77
N ASN A 210 -13.25 -20.20 0.94
CA ASN A 210 -13.98 -20.56 -0.27
C ASN A 210 -14.93 -21.72 0.00
N LEU A 211 -16.23 -21.46 0.07
CA LEU A 211 -17.25 -22.50 0.31
C LEU A 211 -17.89 -23.05 -0.96
N GLY A 212 -17.72 -22.36 -2.11
CA GLY A 212 -18.55 -22.58 -3.29
C GLY A 212 -19.97 -22.01 -3.12
N LEU A 213 -20.71 -21.87 -4.22
CA LEU A 213 -22.01 -21.19 -4.26
C LEU A 213 -23.16 -22.03 -3.69
N ASP A 214 -23.02 -23.36 -3.77
CA ASP A 214 -24.07 -24.31 -3.38
C ASP A 214 -23.87 -24.84 -1.94
N ALA A 215 -22.89 -24.31 -1.19
CA ALA A 215 -22.64 -24.73 0.17
C ALA A 215 -23.62 -24.05 1.16
N PRO A 216 -24.10 -24.79 2.18
CA PRO A 216 -24.90 -24.20 3.24
C PRO A 216 -24.08 -23.14 4.02
N ASP A 217 -24.78 -22.18 4.61
CA ASP A 217 -24.15 -21.21 5.52
C ASP A 217 -23.46 -21.95 6.67
N LEU A 218 -22.20 -21.62 6.94
CA LEU A 218 -21.47 -22.20 8.07
C LEU A 218 -22.07 -21.74 9.41
N VAL A 219 -22.13 -22.67 10.35
CA VAL A 219 -22.56 -22.44 11.73
C VAL A 219 -21.35 -22.30 12.64
N ILE A 220 -21.37 -21.38 13.59
CA ILE A 220 -20.27 -21.25 14.55
C ILE A 220 -20.33 -22.37 15.60
N ALA A 221 -19.17 -22.85 16.05
CA ALA A 221 -19.10 -23.83 17.13
C ALA A 221 -19.67 -23.28 18.45
N SER A 222 -20.32 -24.12 19.25
CA SER A 222 -20.89 -23.73 20.55
C SER A 222 -19.83 -23.29 21.58
N THR A 223 -18.58 -23.71 21.41
CA THR A 223 -17.42 -23.28 22.20
C THR A 223 -17.16 -21.78 22.06
N GLU A 224 -17.44 -21.20 20.89
CA GLU A 224 -17.34 -19.76 20.66
C GLU A 224 -18.37 -18.98 21.48
N LEU A 225 -19.62 -19.46 21.50
CA LEU A 225 -20.70 -18.86 22.26
C LEU A 225 -20.48 -18.97 23.78
N ALA A 226 -20.02 -20.13 24.25
CA ALA A 226 -19.67 -20.33 25.64
C ALA A 226 -18.55 -19.37 26.07
N TYR A 227 -17.55 -19.16 25.21
CA TYR A 227 -16.45 -18.23 25.49
C TYR A 227 -16.92 -16.77 25.52
N GLN A 228 -17.79 -16.35 24.59
CA GLN A 228 -18.39 -15.01 24.62
C GLN A 228 -19.16 -14.75 25.91
N LYS A 229 -19.89 -15.76 26.42
CA LYS A 229 -20.59 -15.66 27.70
C LYS A 229 -19.63 -15.42 28.87
N ASP A 230 -18.51 -16.15 28.94
CA ASP A 230 -17.46 -15.93 29.95
C ASP A 230 -16.92 -14.49 29.90
N LEU A 231 -16.63 -13.99 28.69
CA LEU A 231 -16.13 -12.63 28.51
C LEU A 231 -17.16 -11.57 28.95
N LEU A 232 -18.45 -11.79 28.66
CA LEU A 232 -19.54 -10.91 29.12
C LEU A 232 -19.64 -10.90 30.65
N ASP A 233 -19.55 -12.07 31.29
CA ASP A 233 -19.57 -12.19 32.75
C ASP A 233 -18.39 -11.44 33.38
N ARG A 234 -17.19 -11.54 32.80
CA ARG A 234 -15.98 -10.80 33.24
C ARG A 234 -16.10 -9.28 33.06
N LEU A 235 -16.80 -8.83 32.03
CA LEU A 235 -17.08 -7.41 31.77
C LEU A 235 -18.26 -6.90 32.62
N GLY A 236 -19.06 -7.80 33.19
CA GLY A 236 -20.32 -7.45 33.87
C GLY A 236 -21.37 -6.88 32.90
N TRP A 237 -21.37 -7.31 31.64
CA TRP A 237 -22.27 -6.80 30.60
C TRP A 237 -23.41 -7.76 30.31
N THR A 238 -24.61 -7.21 30.12
CA THR A 238 -25.73 -7.98 29.54
C THR A 238 -25.54 -8.13 28.03
N GLU A 239 -26.21 -9.10 27.41
CA GLU A 239 -26.24 -9.18 25.94
C GLU A 239 -26.75 -7.88 25.31
N THR A 240 -27.76 -7.23 25.91
CA THR A 240 -28.29 -5.95 25.41
C THR A 240 -27.24 -4.83 25.45
N ASP A 241 -26.44 -4.76 26.52
CA ASP A 241 -25.34 -3.80 26.61
C ASP A 241 -24.26 -4.06 25.56
N PHE A 242 -23.93 -5.33 25.35
CA PHE A 242 -22.95 -5.72 24.34
C PHE A 242 -23.39 -5.31 22.93
N ILE A 243 -24.61 -5.66 22.53
CA ILE A 243 -25.17 -5.31 21.21
C ILE A 243 -25.22 -3.79 21.03
N ARG A 244 -25.66 -3.05 22.06
CA ARG A 244 -25.68 -1.58 22.03
C ARG A 244 -24.28 -1.02 21.79
N ARG A 245 -23.27 -1.46 22.54
CA ARG A 245 -21.88 -1.01 22.40
C ARG A 245 -21.28 -1.36 21.04
N ARG A 246 -21.56 -2.57 20.52
CA ARG A 246 -21.09 -3.01 19.19
C ARG A 246 -21.68 -2.20 18.04
N LYS A 247 -22.86 -1.59 18.22
CA LYS A 247 -23.50 -0.70 17.24
C LYS A 247 -22.98 0.74 17.29
N GLU A 248 -22.37 1.15 18.40
CA GLU A 248 -21.91 2.53 18.60
C GLU A 248 -20.59 2.77 17.84
N LYS A 249 -19.50 2.10 18.25
CA LYS A 249 -18.14 2.21 17.68
C LYS A 249 -17.33 0.94 18.03
N VAL A 250 -16.08 0.87 17.59
CA VAL A 250 -15.13 -0.15 18.07
C VAL A 250 -14.85 0.02 19.57
N ALA A 251 -14.47 -1.07 20.23
CA ALA A 251 -14.33 -1.11 21.69
C ALA A 251 -13.29 -0.11 22.20
N LYS A 252 -12.11 -0.06 21.56
CA LYS A 252 -10.97 0.78 21.94
C LYS A 252 -10.14 1.17 20.73
N GLY A 253 -9.44 2.30 20.84
CA GLY A 253 -8.47 2.76 19.86
C GLY A 253 -9.00 2.79 18.42
N VAL A 254 -8.29 2.13 17.49
CA VAL A 254 -8.63 2.06 16.07
C VAL A 254 -8.55 0.64 15.53
N VAL A 255 -9.46 0.29 14.63
CA VAL A 255 -9.45 -0.97 13.87
C VAL A 255 -9.30 -0.62 12.39
N LEU A 256 -8.29 -1.20 11.75
CA LEU A 256 -8.00 -1.05 10.33
C LEU A 256 -8.36 -2.35 9.63
N THR A 257 -9.10 -2.25 8.54
CA THR A 257 -9.41 -3.40 7.68
C THR A 257 -8.79 -3.19 6.31
N ALA A 258 -8.28 -4.28 5.76
CA ALA A 258 -7.61 -4.25 4.47
C ALA A 258 -8.59 -4.00 3.31
N ALA A 259 -9.86 -4.38 3.46
CA ALA A 259 -10.92 -4.18 2.47
C ALA A 259 -12.23 -3.72 3.15
N ALA A 260 -13.09 -3.04 2.39
CA ALA A 260 -14.47 -2.74 2.78
C ALA A 260 -15.30 -4.01 3.00
N ARG A 261 -16.42 -3.91 3.74
CA ARG A 261 -17.28 -5.06 4.11
C ARG A 261 -17.72 -5.94 2.93
N ASN A 262 -17.89 -5.36 1.74
CA ASN A 262 -18.30 -6.04 0.51
C ASN A 262 -17.16 -6.27 -0.50
N GLN A 263 -15.91 -5.99 -0.12
CA GLN A 263 -14.74 -6.11 -0.98
C GLN A 263 -13.86 -7.29 -0.56
N LYS A 264 -12.85 -7.58 -1.38
CA LYS A 264 -11.90 -8.68 -1.21
C LYS A 264 -10.51 -8.09 -0.93
N SER A 265 -9.88 -8.50 0.16
CA SER A 265 -8.43 -8.39 0.35
C SER A 265 -7.65 -9.52 -0.32
N VAL A 266 -6.45 -9.21 -0.80
CA VAL A 266 -5.72 -10.13 -1.68
C VAL A 266 -4.29 -10.35 -1.23
N ASP A 267 -3.84 -11.59 -1.42
CA ASP A 267 -2.43 -11.96 -1.36
C ASP A 267 -1.79 -11.70 -2.72
N TYR A 268 -0.91 -10.69 -2.78
CA TYR A 268 -0.42 -10.16 -4.05
C TYR A 268 1.01 -10.64 -4.34
N PRO A 269 1.30 -11.20 -5.54
CA PRO A 269 2.64 -11.59 -5.94
C PRO A 269 3.42 -10.34 -6.38
N PHE A 270 4.21 -9.77 -5.49
CA PHE A 270 4.99 -8.57 -5.80
C PHE A 270 6.24 -8.89 -6.63
N LEU A 271 6.84 -10.05 -6.39
CA LEU A 271 7.95 -10.59 -7.17
C LEU A 271 7.83 -12.10 -7.23
N LYS A 272 8.68 -12.71 -8.06
CA LYS A 272 8.84 -14.15 -8.08
C LYS A 272 9.11 -14.67 -6.67
N GLN A 273 8.23 -15.56 -6.19
CA GLN A 273 8.30 -16.18 -4.87
C GLN A 273 8.21 -15.21 -3.67
N PHE A 274 7.75 -13.97 -3.87
CA PHE A 274 7.51 -13.03 -2.77
C PHE A 274 6.11 -12.44 -2.84
N TYR A 275 5.35 -12.69 -1.77
CA TYR A 275 3.97 -12.28 -1.62
C TYR A 275 3.79 -11.51 -0.33
N ALA A 276 2.81 -10.62 -0.31
CA ALA A 276 2.36 -9.96 0.90
C ALA A 276 0.92 -9.52 0.72
N GLY A 277 0.29 -9.17 1.83
CA GLY A 277 -0.99 -8.47 1.82
C GLY A 277 -0.78 -7.11 1.16
N ALA A 278 -1.56 -6.82 0.12
CA ALA A 278 -1.46 -5.56 -0.59
C ALA A 278 -1.56 -4.37 0.38
N PHE A 279 -2.50 -4.46 1.33
CA PHE A 279 -2.67 -3.48 2.39
C PHE A 279 -1.48 -3.44 3.35
N THR A 280 -1.08 -4.58 3.92
CA THR A 280 -0.01 -4.64 4.92
C THR A 280 1.30 -4.08 4.38
N TYR A 281 1.69 -4.44 3.15
CA TYR A 281 2.93 -3.93 2.57
C TYR A 281 2.82 -2.42 2.30
N LEU A 282 1.74 -1.95 1.67
CA LEU A 282 1.59 -0.52 1.36
C LEU A 282 1.50 0.36 2.62
N LEU A 283 0.84 -0.13 3.68
CA LEU A 283 0.82 0.52 4.98
C LEU A 283 2.23 0.58 5.59
N THR A 284 2.95 -0.53 5.59
CA THR A 284 4.31 -0.64 6.13
C THR A 284 5.26 0.32 5.41
N LYS A 285 5.28 0.28 4.07
CA LYS A 285 6.06 1.19 3.23
C LYS A 285 5.78 2.65 3.59
N TYR A 286 4.51 3.01 3.68
CA TYR A 286 4.10 4.38 3.98
C TYR A 286 4.63 4.84 5.34
N LEU A 287 4.46 4.04 6.39
CA LEU A 287 4.92 4.35 7.76
C LEU A 287 6.46 4.39 7.89
N TRP A 288 7.18 3.61 7.08
CA TRP A 288 8.65 3.67 6.99
C TRP A 288 9.16 4.99 6.41
N GLN A 289 8.40 5.57 5.48
CA GLN A 289 8.76 6.80 4.79
C GLN A 289 8.22 8.07 5.48
N GLN A 290 7.45 7.93 6.57
CA GLN A 290 6.96 9.05 7.35
C GLN A 290 8.08 9.77 8.10
N THR A 291 7.98 11.10 8.20
CA THR A 291 8.88 11.94 9.00
C THR A 291 8.27 12.35 10.33
N GLU A 292 6.97 12.13 10.51
CA GLU A 292 6.20 12.45 11.71
C GLU A 292 5.07 11.43 11.86
N SER A 293 4.61 11.22 13.09
CA SER A 293 3.39 10.44 13.32
C SER A 293 2.19 11.21 12.79
N GLN A 294 1.34 10.54 12.02
CA GLN A 294 0.16 11.15 11.41
C GLN A 294 -1.11 10.42 11.82
N SER A 295 -2.23 11.13 11.75
CA SER A 295 -3.52 10.62 12.18
C SER A 295 -4.08 9.55 11.25
N VAL A 296 -4.86 8.61 11.78
CA VAL A 296 -5.48 7.54 10.99
C VAL A 296 -6.30 8.07 9.80
N GLN A 297 -7.04 9.17 10.00
CA GLN A 297 -7.81 9.87 8.96
C GLN A 297 -6.95 10.42 7.79
N THR A 298 -5.64 10.54 8.00
CA THR A 298 -4.67 10.96 6.96
C THR A 298 -3.99 9.75 6.34
N VAL A 299 -3.55 8.79 7.16
CA VAL A 299 -2.78 7.64 6.71
C VAL A 299 -3.61 6.74 5.80
N ILE A 300 -4.83 6.37 6.20
CA ILE A 300 -5.61 5.36 5.50
C ILE A 300 -6.03 5.79 4.09
N PRO A 301 -6.50 7.03 3.85
CA PRO A 301 -6.76 7.48 2.48
C PRO A 301 -5.51 7.49 1.57
N LEU A 302 -4.33 7.79 2.12
CA LEU A 302 -3.08 7.75 1.34
C LEU A 302 -2.66 6.31 1.00
N VAL A 303 -2.85 5.37 1.92
CA VAL A 303 -2.65 3.93 1.66
C VAL A 303 -3.68 3.43 0.64
N ALA A 304 -4.96 3.83 0.76
CA ALA A 304 -6.03 3.46 -0.19
C ALA A 304 -5.77 3.96 -1.62
N SER A 305 -5.14 5.13 -1.77
CA SER A 305 -4.69 5.61 -3.08
C SER A 305 -3.64 4.68 -3.70
N SER A 306 -2.76 4.13 -2.86
CA SER A 306 -1.71 3.22 -3.30
C SER A 306 -2.24 1.82 -3.61
N THR A 307 -3.24 1.33 -2.87
CA THR A 307 -3.87 0.02 -3.16
C THR A 307 -4.62 0.07 -4.49
N ALA A 308 -5.34 1.15 -4.76
CA ALA A 308 -6.05 1.33 -6.03
C ALA A 308 -5.12 1.37 -7.25
N ARG A 309 -3.87 1.80 -7.08
CA ARG A 309 -2.84 1.74 -8.12
C ARG A 309 -2.42 0.31 -8.46
N LEU A 310 -2.33 -0.54 -7.43
CA LEU A 310 -1.79 -1.89 -7.54
C LEU A 310 -2.76 -2.82 -8.30
N ASP A 311 -4.05 -2.64 -8.06
CA ASP A 311 -5.04 -3.64 -8.48
C ASP A 311 -6.38 -3.05 -8.95
N ASN A 312 -6.33 -1.82 -9.47
CA ASN A 312 -7.42 -1.11 -10.17
C ASN A 312 -8.86 -1.45 -9.71
N HIS A 313 -9.11 -1.45 -8.39
CA HIS A 313 -10.41 -1.51 -7.68
C HIS A 313 -10.73 -2.73 -6.81
N SER A 314 -9.84 -3.71 -6.64
CA SER A 314 -10.19 -4.90 -5.82
C SER A 314 -10.32 -4.64 -4.31
N GLN A 315 -9.52 -3.72 -3.76
CA GLN A 315 -9.32 -3.57 -2.32
C GLN A 315 -9.16 -2.12 -1.87
N ARG A 316 -10.10 -1.64 -1.07
CA ARG A 316 -10.04 -0.34 -0.38
C ARG A 316 -9.90 -0.53 1.15
N PRO A 317 -8.78 -0.12 1.74
CA PRO A 317 -8.62 -0.09 3.19
C PRO A 317 -9.61 0.86 3.85
N GLU A 318 -10.12 0.46 5.01
CA GLU A 318 -11.04 1.24 5.85
C GLU A 318 -10.54 1.26 7.29
N TYR A 319 -11.11 2.18 8.08
CA TYR A 319 -10.87 2.22 9.52
C TYR A 319 -12.13 2.57 10.28
N GLU A 320 -12.20 2.09 11.52
CA GLU A 320 -13.16 2.50 12.53
C GLU A 320 -12.41 2.89 13.80
N ALA A 321 -12.82 3.99 14.45
CA ALA A 321 -12.21 4.48 15.68
C ALA A 321 -13.22 4.51 16.83
N ALA A 322 -12.74 4.36 18.06
CA ALA A 322 -13.58 4.36 19.26
C ALA A 322 -14.25 5.74 19.52
N SER A 323 -13.70 6.81 18.95
CA SER A 323 -14.26 8.17 19.02
C SER A 323 -13.71 9.05 17.89
N GLU A 324 -14.37 10.16 17.59
CA GLU A 324 -13.87 11.17 16.63
C GLU A 324 -12.50 11.73 17.03
N GLN A 325 -12.23 11.84 18.34
CA GLN A 325 -10.92 12.25 18.84
C GLN A 325 -9.84 11.25 18.41
N LYS A 326 -10.12 9.94 18.52
CA LYS A 326 -9.17 8.89 18.11
C LYS A 326 -8.89 8.90 16.60
N GLU A 327 -9.79 9.41 15.78
CA GLU A 327 -9.55 9.57 14.34
C GLU A 327 -8.45 10.61 14.02
N GLN A 328 -8.27 11.58 14.93
CA GLN A 328 -7.29 12.67 14.81
C GLN A 328 -5.98 12.34 15.54
N GLU A 329 -5.93 11.24 16.29
CA GLU A 329 -4.73 10.75 16.97
C GLU A 329 -3.89 9.88 16.02
N ASN A 330 -2.63 9.65 16.40
CA ASN A 330 -1.67 8.88 15.62
C ASN A 330 -2.21 7.46 15.33
N LEU A 331 -1.96 6.95 14.12
CA LEU A 331 -2.40 5.60 13.72
C LEU A 331 -2.03 4.51 14.75
N ILE A 332 -0.77 4.55 15.17
CA ILE A 332 -0.28 3.84 16.35
C ILE A 332 -0.08 4.91 17.41
N ASP A 333 -0.66 4.74 18.59
CA ASP A 333 -0.63 5.68 19.73
C ASP A 333 0.77 5.80 20.39
N SER A 334 1.82 5.74 19.57
CA SER A 334 3.23 5.96 19.88
C SER A 334 3.81 6.94 18.86
N SER A 335 4.67 7.83 19.34
CA SER A 335 5.56 8.59 18.45
C SER A 335 6.52 7.65 17.72
N LEU A 336 6.93 8.05 16.51
CA LEU A 336 8.07 7.46 15.83
C LEU A 336 9.31 7.59 16.71
N THR A 337 10.16 6.56 16.74
CA THR A 337 11.45 6.63 17.46
C THR A 337 12.42 7.60 16.81
N HIS A 338 12.23 7.88 15.52
CA HIS A 338 13.02 8.82 14.75
C HIS A 338 12.24 9.37 13.55
N THR A 339 12.56 10.59 13.15
CA THR A 339 11.86 11.36 12.10
C THR A 339 12.56 11.28 10.74
N VAL A 340 13.71 10.61 10.67
CA VAL A 340 14.43 10.37 9.42
C VAL A 340 13.64 9.32 8.63
N PRO A 341 13.25 9.57 7.36
CA PRO A 341 12.55 8.58 6.56
C PRO A 341 13.55 7.51 6.08
N GLY A 342 13.09 6.28 5.85
CA GLY A 342 13.94 5.20 5.35
C GLY A 342 13.21 4.25 4.41
N GLU A 343 13.98 3.64 3.52
CA GLU A 343 13.56 2.57 2.60
C GLU A 343 13.87 1.18 3.18
N GLY A 344 14.70 1.14 4.21
CA GLY A 344 15.18 -0.09 4.81
C GLY A 344 16.09 0.16 6.00
N VAL A 345 16.62 -0.91 6.55
CA VAL A 345 17.43 -0.90 7.77
C VAL A 345 18.51 -1.98 7.75
N VAL A 346 19.61 -1.73 8.45
CA VAL A 346 20.62 -2.75 8.74
C VAL A 346 20.11 -3.68 9.84
N LEU A 347 19.91 -4.96 9.51
CA LEU A 347 19.49 -6.00 10.44
C LEU A 347 20.67 -6.61 11.22
N GLU A 348 21.78 -6.87 10.53
CA GLU A 348 22.90 -7.61 11.09
C GLU A 348 24.24 -7.15 10.49
N LEU A 349 25.30 -7.22 11.29
CA LEU A 349 26.68 -7.04 10.84
C LEU A 349 27.30 -8.41 10.56
N LEU A 350 27.54 -8.73 9.29
CA LEU A 350 28.08 -10.02 8.86
C LEU A 350 29.62 -10.03 8.81
N GLY A 351 30.25 -8.86 8.94
CA GLY A 351 31.69 -8.67 8.89
C GLY A 351 32.07 -7.20 9.06
N SER A 352 33.32 -6.85 8.76
CA SER A 352 33.82 -5.46 8.87
C SER A 352 33.13 -4.48 7.92
N ASP A 353 32.75 -4.95 6.74
CA ASP A 353 32.17 -4.17 5.65
C ASP A 353 30.93 -4.84 5.05
N ARG A 354 30.43 -5.92 5.67
CA ARG A 354 29.31 -6.72 5.17
C ARG A 354 28.15 -6.65 6.13
N VAL A 355 26.95 -6.46 5.59
CA VAL A 355 25.72 -6.27 6.37
C VAL A 355 24.55 -7.02 5.75
N LYS A 356 23.62 -7.47 6.60
CA LYS A 356 22.30 -7.92 6.19
C LYS A 356 21.33 -6.74 6.27
N LEU A 357 20.59 -6.52 5.21
CA LEU A 357 19.66 -5.41 5.04
C LEU A 357 18.23 -5.95 4.95
N TRP A 358 17.29 -5.14 5.40
CA TRP A 358 15.86 -5.31 5.16
C TRP A 358 15.30 -4.11 4.40
N LEU A 359 14.58 -4.36 3.31
CA LEU A 359 14.17 -3.35 2.32
C LEU A 359 12.64 -3.21 2.18
N GLY A 360 11.88 -3.41 3.25
CA GLY A 360 10.41 -3.32 3.21
C GLY A 360 9.82 -1.91 3.14
N GLY A 361 10.66 -0.87 3.06
CA GLY A 361 10.25 0.51 2.77
C GLY A 361 10.30 0.88 1.28
N LEU A 362 10.66 -0.04 0.39
CA LEU A 362 10.77 0.22 -1.05
C LEU A 362 9.42 0.39 -1.76
N ASP A 363 9.43 1.06 -2.91
CA ASP A 363 8.24 1.20 -3.74
C ASP A 363 7.93 -0.10 -4.49
N THR A 364 6.73 -0.61 -4.26
CA THR A 364 6.23 -1.90 -4.77
C THR A 364 6.25 -2.01 -6.30
N GLN A 365 6.11 -0.91 -7.04
CA GLN A 365 6.10 -0.93 -8.50
C GLN A 365 7.50 -0.91 -9.12
N SER A 366 8.52 -0.65 -8.31
CA SER A 366 9.90 -0.54 -8.77
C SER A 366 10.82 -1.61 -8.19
N LEU A 367 10.28 -2.61 -7.47
CA LEU A 367 11.07 -3.61 -6.77
C LEU A 367 12.06 -4.35 -7.66
N GLU A 368 11.71 -4.63 -8.92
CA GLU A 368 12.59 -5.29 -9.90
C GLU A 368 13.80 -4.43 -10.27
N ALA A 369 13.69 -3.09 -10.21
CA ALA A 369 14.81 -2.18 -10.42
C ALA A 369 15.82 -2.18 -9.24
N PHE A 370 15.53 -2.93 -8.18
CA PHE A 370 16.43 -3.20 -7.07
C PHE A 370 16.96 -4.64 -7.11
N ASP A 371 16.91 -5.35 -8.23
CA ASP A 371 17.54 -6.68 -8.32
C ASP A 371 18.96 -6.59 -8.88
N GLN A 372 19.29 -5.52 -9.61
CA GLN A 372 20.58 -5.34 -10.30
C GLN A 372 21.56 -4.43 -9.55
N GLY A 373 21.78 -4.61 -8.25
CA GLY A 373 22.89 -3.90 -7.54
C GLY A 373 22.68 -2.41 -7.24
N ALA A 374 21.51 -2.03 -6.73
CA ALA A 374 21.20 -0.71 -6.16
C ALA A 374 22.18 -0.26 -5.06
N VAL A 375 22.26 1.05 -4.87
CA VAL A 375 23.04 1.70 -3.83
C VAL A 375 22.12 2.50 -2.93
N PHE A 376 22.37 2.39 -1.63
CA PHE A 376 21.65 3.11 -0.59
C PHE A 376 22.62 4.03 0.14
N ALA A 377 22.18 5.23 0.50
CA ALA A 377 22.84 6.01 1.53
C ALA A 377 22.63 5.29 2.87
N LEU A 378 23.68 5.18 3.68
CA LEU A 378 23.63 4.68 5.06
C LEU A 378 23.51 5.86 6.02
N LEU A 379 22.47 5.89 6.83
CA LEU A 379 22.16 6.99 7.73
C LEU A 379 22.12 6.54 9.19
N ASP A 380 22.58 7.42 10.06
CA ASP A 380 22.24 7.35 11.46
C ASP A 380 20.73 7.53 11.65
N ALA A 381 20.07 6.59 12.31
CA ALA A 381 18.62 6.64 12.47
C ALA A 381 18.15 7.88 13.25
N GLN A 382 18.92 8.34 14.24
CA GLN A 382 18.53 9.43 15.13
C GLN A 382 18.86 10.81 14.53
N THR A 383 20.08 10.95 13.99
CA THR A 383 20.56 12.26 13.51
C THR A 383 20.31 12.49 12.02
N GLY A 384 20.04 11.43 11.25
CA GLY A 384 19.95 11.50 9.79
C GLY A 384 21.29 11.78 9.11
N GLU A 385 22.40 11.69 9.84
CA GLU A 385 23.73 11.89 9.29
C GLU A 385 24.07 10.75 8.32
N VAL A 386 24.46 11.11 7.09
CA VAL A 386 24.94 10.14 6.10
C VAL A 386 26.34 9.65 6.49
N LYS A 387 26.42 8.40 6.95
CA LYS A 387 27.65 7.70 7.38
C LYS A 387 28.46 7.15 6.21
N GLY A 388 27.80 6.85 5.10
CA GLY A 388 28.42 6.18 3.95
C GLY A 388 27.36 5.74 2.93
N GLU A 389 27.71 4.76 2.13
CA GLU A 389 26.80 4.10 1.18
C GLU A 389 26.86 2.57 1.39
N VAL A 390 25.79 1.88 1.04
CA VAL A 390 25.72 0.42 0.98
C VAL A 390 25.37 0.03 -0.44
N ALA A 391 26.23 -0.77 -1.06
CA ALA A 391 25.94 -1.39 -2.35
C ALA A 391 25.39 -2.79 -2.11
N GLN A 392 24.18 -3.05 -2.58
CA GLN A 392 23.54 -4.35 -2.40
C GLN A 392 24.19 -5.43 -3.28
N ASP A 393 23.96 -6.68 -2.92
CA ASP A 393 24.30 -7.83 -3.75
C ASP A 393 23.18 -8.17 -4.76
N GLN A 394 23.38 -9.18 -5.61
CA GLN A 394 22.42 -9.55 -6.67
C GLN A 394 21.36 -10.59 -6.23
N ASN A 395 21.49 -11.16 -5.03
CA ASN A 395 20.63 -12.25 -4.56
C ASN A 395 19.83 -11.83 -3.33
N ARG A 396 18.61 -11.36 -3.55
CA ARG A 396 17.62 -11.10 -2.50
C ARG A 396 16.83 -12.35 -2.13
N GLN A 397 16.35 -12.41 -0.90
CA GLN A 397 15.30 -13.33 -0.47
C GLN A 397 14.13 -12.49 0.04
N GLY A 398 13.09 -12.35 -0.79
CA GLY A 398 11.98 -11.43 -0.49
C GLY A 398 12.47 -9.99 -0.36
N LEU A 399 12.45 -9.46 0.86
CA LEU A 399 12.90 -8.10 1.21
C LEU A 399 14.25 -8.07 1.93
N GLU A 400 14.85 -9.23 2.19
CA GLU A 400 16.17 -9.33 2.80
C GLU A 400 17.25 -9.46 1.73
N ILE A 401 18.35 -8.74 1.92
CA ILE A 401 19.50 -8.81 1.03
C ILE A 401 20.80 -8.49 1.78
N ASN A 402 21.90 -9.06 1.32
CA ASN A 402 23.23 -8.67 1.80
C ASN A 402 23.76 -7.47 1.03
N GLY A 403 24.66 -6.72 1.66
CA GLY A 403 25.34 -5.60 1.01
C GLY A 403 26.75 -5.37 1.55
N THR A 404 27.50 -4.56 0.82
CA THR A 404 28.83 -4.09 1.22
C THR A 404 28.79 -2.60 1.52
N VAL A 405 29.35 -2.21 2.65
CA VAL A 405 29.36 -0.85 3.16
C VAL A 405 30.64 -0.12 2.74
N SER A 406 30.48 1.12 2.28
CA SER A 406 31.56 2.08 2.07
C SER A 406 31.35 3.28 3.00
N LEU A 407 32.14 3.35 4.07
CA LEU A 407 31.99 4.35 5.13
C LEU A 407 32.83 5.60 4.86
N LYS A 408 32.33 6.75 5.29
CA LYS A 408 33.14 7.97 5.41
C LYS A 408 34.17 7.81 6.55
N PRO A 409 35.31 8.52 6.49
CA PRO A 409 36.34 8.45 7.53
C PRO A 409 35.78 8.67 8.94
N GLY A 410 36.12 7.78 9.88
CA GLY A 410 35.71 7.87 11.29
C GLY A 410 34.27 7.47 11.59
N LYS A 411 33.50 6.97 10.61
CA LYS A 411 32.14 6.44 10.81
C LYS A 411 32.14 4.92 11.00
N THR A 412 31.09 4.42 11.65
CA THR A 412 30.86 2.99 11.89
C THR A 412 29.41 2.64 11.57
N VAL A 413 29.17 1.46 11.00
CA VAL A 413 27.82 0.92 10.79
C VAL A 413 27.29 0.23 12.06
N LYS A 414 25.98 0.33 12.31
CA LYS A 414 25.30 -0.31 13.45
C LYS A 414 23.98 -0.94 12.99
N VAL A 415 23.53 -1.97 13.71
CA VAL A 415 22.15 -2.49 13.57
C VAL A 415 21.16 -1.38 13.89
N GLY A 416 20.12 -1.24 13.07
CA GLY A 416 19.16 -0.14 13.16
C GLY A 416 19.53 1.10 12.37
N ASP A 417 20.73 1.19 11.77
CA ASP A 417 21.05 2.26 10.82
C ASP A 417 20.10 2.18 9.61
N LEU A 418 19.61 3.35 9.17
CA LEU A 418 18.64 3.44 8.10
C LEU A 418 19.30 3.46 6.72
N LEU A 419 18.53 3.02 5.74
CA LEU A 419 18.87 3.09 4.32
C LEU A 419 17.96 4.10 3.63
N GLN A 420 18.54 4.97 2.80
CA GLN A 420 17.77 5.76 1.84
C GLN A 420 18.22 5.43 0.42
N GLU A 421 17.27 5.31 -0.50
CA GLU A 421 17.59 5.05 -1.91
C GLU A 421 18.50 6.16 -2.47
N ARG A 422 19.64 5.75 -3.05
CA ARG A 422 20.59 6.66 -3.72
C ARG A 422 20.60 6.40 -5.23
N VAL A 423 20.78 5.15 -5.62
CA VAL A 423 20.82 4.70 -7.01
C VAL A 423 20.06 3.38 -7.11
N ARG A 424 19.16 3.25 -8.07
CA ARG A 424 18.61 1.96 -8.52
C ARG A 424 19.12 1.66 -9.93
N ASN A 425 19.10 0.40 -10.36
CA ASN A 425 19.53 0.05 -11.72
C ASN A 425 18.35 -0.52 -12.50
N LEU A 426 18.06 0.07 -13.65
CA LEU A 426 17.02 -0.45 -14.52
C LEU A 426 17.45 -1.81 -15.08
N PRO A 427 16.55 -2.82 -15.10
CA PRO A 427 16.83 -4.11 -15.72
C PRO A 427 17.24 -3.95 -17.18
N ASP A 428 18.09 -4.85 -17.67
CA ASP A 428 18.54 -4.87 -19.07
C ASP A 428 17.38 -5.16 -20.04
N ARG A 429 16.34 -5.87 -19.58
CA ARG A 429 15.11 -6.17 -20.32
C ARG A 429 13.91 -6.12 -19.38
N VAL A 430 12.80 -5.58 -19.87
CA VAL A 430 11.53 -5.53 -19.14
C VAL A 430 10.45 -6.15 -20.03
N PRO A 431 10.11 -7.44 -19.86
CA PRO A 431 9.03 -8.03 -20.62
C PRO A 431 7.67 -7.57 -20.09
N LEU A 432 6.64 -7.67 -20.95
CA LEU A 432 5.25 -7.66 -20.51
C LEU A 432 4.84 -9.08 -20.14
N ARG A 433 4.53 -9.32 -18.87
CA ARG A 433 4.14 -10.65 -18.37
C ARG A 433 2.65 -10.85 -18.57
N VAL A 434 2.30 -11.73 -19.50
CA VAL A 434 0.92 -12.04 -19.85
C VAL A 434 0.58 -13.43 -19.33
N GLY A 435 -0.34 -13.50 -18.37
CA GLY A 435 -0.93 -14.75 -17.91
C GLY A 435 -2.02 -15.24 -18.87
N LEU A 436 -2.13 -16.56 -19.04
CA LEU A 436 -3.18 -17.15 -19.87
C LEU A 436 -4.30 -17.72 -18.98
N ASP A 437 -5.52 -17.23 -19.17
CA ASP A 437 -6.69 -17.76 -18.48
C ASP A 437 -7.20 -19.06 -19.14
N SER A 438 -7.67 -20.00 -18.32
CA SER A 438 -8.14 -21.31 -18.79
C SER A 438 -9.33 -21.26 -19.75
N SER A 439 -10.11 -20.17 -19.72
CA SER A 439 -11.22 -19.93 -20.66
C SER A 439 -10.78 -19.88 -22.13
N LEU A 440 -9.50 -19.68 -22.42
CA LEU A 440 -8.98 -19.67 -23.79
C LEU A 440 -9.05 -21.05 -24.46
N TRP A 441 -9.03 -22.13 -23.67
CA TRP A 441 -9.04 -23.50 -24.18
C TRP A 441 -10.13 -24.42 -23.59
N ALA A 442 -10.90 -23.96 -22.60
CA ALA A 442 -11.92 -24.76 -21.91
C ALA A 442 -12.90 -25.50 -22.86
N ASP A 443 -13.31 -24.86 -23.96
CA ASP A 443 -14.30 -25.38 -24.91
C ASP A 443 -13.74 -25.59 -26.33
N SER A 444 -12.41 -25.74 -26.48
CA SER A 444 -11.75 -25.80 -27.79
C SER A 444 -10.79 -26.99 -27.92
N ALA A 445 -10.41 -27.36 -29.14
CA ALA A 445 -9.32 -28.32 -29.38
C ALA A 445 -7.92 -27.74 -29.08
N LEU A 446 -7.82 -26.44 -28.78
CA LEU A 446 -6.56 -25.75 -28.54
C LEU A 446 -5.98 -26.14 -27.18
N LYS A 447 -4.66 -26.10 -27.08
CA LYS A 447 -3.94 -26.29 -25.81
C LYS A 447 -3.24 -25.00 -25.38
N GLU A 448 -3.01 -24.83 -24.08
CA GLU A 448 -2.24 -23.69 -23.52
C GLU A 448 -0.92 -23.44 -24.26
N GLY A 449 -0.21 -24.51 -24.63
CA GLY A 449 1.06 -24.42 -25.38
C GLY A 449 0.93 -23.80 -26.77
N GLU A 450 -0.19 -24.02 -27.46
CA GLU A 450 -0.46 -23.46 -28.79
C GLU A 450 -0.74 -21.96 -28.70
N VAL A 451 -1.58 -21.56 -27.74
CA VAL A 451 -1.87 -20.14 -27.45
C VAL A 451 -0.60 -19.41 -27.02
N SER A 452 0.20 -20.04 -26.14
CA SER A 452 1.49 -19.50 -25.70
C SER A 452 2.46 -19.28 -26.87
N HIS A 453 2.50 -20.20 -27.83
CA HIS A 453 3.34 -20.07 -29.02
C HIS A 453 2.86 -18.95 -29.94
N GLN A 454 1.54 -18.85 -30.19
CA GLN A 454 0.96 -17.75 -30.98
C GLN A 454 1.23 -16.38 -30.34
N LEU A 455 1.09 -16.28 -29.02
CA LEU A 455 1.32 -15.03 -28.27
C LEU A 455 2.80 -14.61 -28.35
N ARG A 456 3.75 -15.54 -28.17
CA ARG A 456 5.19 -15.24 -28.33
C ARG A 456 5.58 -14.79 -29.73
N ASN A 457 4.92 -15.33 -30.76
CA ASN A 457 5.16 -14.92 -32.15
C ASN A 457 4.51 -13.56 -32.48
N THR A 458 3.53 -13.13 -31.70
CA THR A 458 2.83 -11.84 -31.89
C THR A 458 3.71 -10.66 -31.50
N ALA A 459 4.50 -10.80 -30.43
CA ALA A 459 5.39 -9.76 -29.92
C ALA A 459 6.53 -10.36 -29.09
N SER A 460 7.78 -10.02 -29.45
CA SER A 460 9.01 -10.52 -28.78
C SER A 460 9.19 -10.02 -27.35
N PHE A 461 8.56 -8.91 -26.98
CA PHE A 461 8.61 -8.33 -25.65
C PHE A 461 7.63 -8.98 -24.66
N ILE A 462 6.79 -9.92 -25.12
CA ILE A 462 5.85 -10.65 -24.25
C ILE A 462 6.54 -11.85 -23.61
N GLU A 463 6.43 -11.93 -22.29
CA GLU A 463 6.72 -13.13 -21.52
C GLU A 463 5.40 -13.80 -21.13
N VAL A 464 5.19 -15.04 -21.58
CA VAL A 464 4.00 -15.81 -21.22
C VAL A 464 4.26 -16.48 -19.89
N VAL A 465 3.43 -16.15 -18.91
CA VAL A 465 3.57 -16.63 -17.53
C VAL A 465 2.42 -17.57 -17.20
N ALA A 466 2.73 -18.70 -16.57
CA ALA A 466 1.69 -19.60 -16.08
C ALA A 466 0.92 -18.90 -14.96
N VAL A 467 -0.43 -18.94 -15.00
CA VAL A 467 -1.28 -18.40 -13.94
C VAL A 467 -1.26 -19.36 -12.75
N GLN A 468 -0.11 -19.46 -12.09
CA GLN A 468 0.14 -20.24 -10.90
C GLN A 468 0.38 -19.28 -9.74
N ALA A 469 0.07 -19.72 -8.52
CA ALA A 469 0.49 -18.98 -7.35
C ALA A 469 2.03 -18.89 -7.36
N GLY A 470 2.59 -17.71 -7.69
CA GLY A 470 4.02 -17.42 -7.44
C GLY A 470 4.62 -16.41 -8.38
N GLU A 471 4.04 -16.30 -9.57
CA GLU A 471 4.62 -15.56 -10.65
C GLU A 471 3.82 -14.27 -10.87
N PRO A 472 4.43 -13.09 -10.71
CA PRO A 472 3.76 -11.83 -10.99
C PRO A 472 3.35 -11.73 -12.46
N VAL A 473 2.13 -11.26 -12.73
CA VAL A 473 1.61 -10.98 -14.08
C VAL A 473 1.21 -9.52 -14.18
N ASP A 474 1.33 -8.94 -15.37
CA ASP A 474 0.94 -7.55 -15.62
C ASP A 474 -0.49 -7.47 -16.17
N CYS A 475 -0.89 -8.46 -16.97
CA CYS A 475 -2.27 -8.67 -17.40
C CYS A 475 -2.55 -10.16 -17.67
N LEU A 476 -3.83 -10.49 -17.80
CA LEU A 476 -4.31 -11.82 -18.19
C LEU A 476 -4.99 -11.74 -19.55
N LEU A 477 -4.76 -12.72 -20.42
CA LEU A 477 -5.51 -12.91 -21.65
C LEU A 477 -6.60 -13.96 -21.39
N GLY A 478 -7.85 -13.67 -21.74
CA GLY A 478 -8.97 -14.58 -21.48
C GLY A 478 -10.22 -14.29 -22.31
N ARG A 479 -11.26 -15.10 -22.09
CA ARG A 479 -12.60 -14.86 -22.63
C ARG A 479 -13.50 -14.24 -21.58
N TRP A 480 -14.31 -13.26 -21.98
CA TRP A 480 -15.37 -12.72 -21.14
C TRP A 480 -16.45 -13.78 -20.89
N GLN A 481 -16.77 -14.02 -19.63
CA GLN A 481 -17.86 -14.91 -19.21
C GLN A 481 -18.89 -14.07 -18.46
N SER A 482 -20.08 -13.87 -19.04
CA SER A 482 -21.14 -13.00 -18.48
C SER A 482 -21.69 -13.47 -17.11
N THR A 483 -21.35 -14.69 -16.68
CA THR A 483 -21.95 -15.35 -15.51
C THR A 483 -20.95 -15.81 -14.46
N ASP A 484 -19.69 -15.36 -14.44
CA ASP A 484 -18.77 -15.80 -13.36
C ASP A 484 -19.21 -15.17 -12.02
N PRO A 485 -19.59 -15.98 -11.02
CA PRO A 485 -19.97 -15.51 -9.69
C PRO A 485 -18.81 -14.87 -8.92
N LEU A 486 -17.57 -14.96 -9.41
CA LEU A 486 -16.42 -14.23 -8.90
C LEU A 486 -16.41 -12.74 -9.30
N TYR A 487 -17.22 -12.32 -10.28
CA TYR A 487 -17.42 -10.90 -10.61
C TYR A 487 -18.33 -10.26 -9.56
N PRO A 488 -17.88 -9.23 -8.80
CA PRO A 488 -18.76 -8.54 -7.89
C PRO A 488 -19.90 -7.88 -8.67
N THR A 489 -21.13 -8.35 -8.45
CA THR A 489 -22.36 -7.92 -9.10
C THR A 489 -22.82 -6.49 -8.76
N GLN A 490 -22.02 -5.69 -8.04
CA GLN A 490 -22.54 -4.44 -7.44
C GLN A 490 -21.70 -3.16 -7.54
N GLN A 491 -20.49 -3.12 -8.13
CA GLN A 491 -19.72 -1.84 -8.09
C GLN A 491 -18.94 -1.42 -9.34
N VAL A 492 -18.99 -2.16 -10.44
CA VAL A 492 -18.47 -1.67 -11.72
C VAL A 492 -19.66 -1.52 -12.66
N GLU A 493 -19.97 -0.29 -13.06
CA GLU A 493 -20.73 -0.03 -14.28
C GLU A 493 -19.87 -0.54 -15.45
N PHE A 494 -19.87 -1.86 -15.62
CA PHE A 494 -19.16 -2.53 -16.69
C PHE A 494 -19.65 -1.98 -18.04
N PRO A 495 -18.81 -1.97 -19.09
CA PRO A 495 -19.28 -1.57 -20.41
C PRO A 495 -20.44 -2.48 -20.81
N GLN A 496 -21.66 -1.94 -20.81
CA GLN A 496 -22.78 -2.64 -21.40
C GLN A 496 -22.41 -2.94 -22.86
N GLY A 497 -22.44 -4.22 -23.24
CA GLY A 497 -22.22 -4.63 -24.63
C GLY A 497 -21.00 -5.51 -24.92
N ILE A 498 -20.18 -5.92 -23.94
CA ILE A 498 -19.19 -6.98 -24.19
C ILE A 498 -19.94 -8.32 -24.33
N ALA A 499 -19.85 -8.94 -25.50
CA ALA A 499 -20.48 -10.22 -25.76
C ALA A 499 -19.80 -11.35 -24.97
N THR A 500 -20.59 -12.29 -24.43
CA THR A 500 -20.05 -13.52 -23.84
C THR A 500 -19.16 -14.24 -24.85
N GLY A 501 -17.98 -14.68 -24.42
CA GLY A 501 -16.98 -15.36 -25.26
C GLY A 501 -16.02 -14.41 -25.99
N SER A 502 -16.22 -13.09 -25.94
CA SER A 502 -15.30 -12.09 -26.49
C SER A 502 -13.91 -12.23 -25.86
N LEU A 503 -12.86 -12.19 -26.69
CA LEU A 503 -11.46 -12.21 -26.25
C LEU A 503 -11.01 -10.81 -25.86
N GLY A 504 -10.33 -10.72 -24.71
CA GLY A 504 -9.78 -9.47 -24.21
C GLY A 504 -8.76 -9.69 -23.10
N LEU A 505 -8.30 -8.58 -22.54
CA LEU A 505 -7.36 -8.54 -21.43
C LEU A 505 -8.07 -8.26 -20.11
N PHE A 506 -7.53 -8.83 -19.05
CA PHE A 506 -7.94 -8.58 -17.67
C PHE A 506 -6.72 -8.12 -16.86
N ASN A 507 -6.95 -7.42 -15.76
CA ASN A 507 -5.89 -7.16 -14.77
C ASN A 507 -5.56 -8.46 -14.01
N PRO A 508 -4.53 -8.47 -13.13
CA PRO A 508 -4.19 -9.65 -12.34
C PRO A 508 -5.34 -10.16 -11.44
N ALA A 509 -6.27 -9.29 -11.04
CA ALA A 509 -7.51 -9.62 -10.33
C ALA A 509 -8.65 -10.14 -11.21
N LEU A 510 -8.41 -10.44 -12.49
CA LEU A 510 -9.45 -10.88 -13.43
C LEU A 510 -10.57 -9.83 -13.64
N GLU A 511 -10.23 -8.54 -13.57
CA GLU A 511 -11.14 -7.45 -13.96
C GLU A 511 -10.87 -7.05 -15.41
N PRO A 512 -11.92 -6.95 -16.25
CA PRO A 512 -11.76 -6.68 -17.67
C PRO A 512 -11.14 -5.31 -17.92
N LEU A 513 -10.19 -5.21 -18.85
CA LEU A 513 -9.75 -3.93 -19.43
C LEU A 513 -10.73 -3.55 -20.55
N PRO A 514 -11.62 -2.54 -20.37
CA PRO A 514 -12.76 -2.31 -21.27
C PRO A 514 -12.43 -2.21 -22.76
N ALA A 515 -11.36 -1.48 -23.12
CA ALA A 515 -10.98 -1.25 -24.51
C ALA A 515 -10.28 -2.45 -25.19
N SER A 516 -10.08 -3.55 -24.47
CA SER A 516 -9.36 -4.72 -24.97
C SER A 516 -10.28 -5.79 -25.59
N PHE A 517 -11.60 -5.73 -25.39
CA PHE A 517 -12.51 -6.78 -25.81
C PHE A 517 -12.96 -6.63 -27.27
N GLY A 518 -12.89 -7.73 -28.02
CA GLY A 518 -13.35 -7.82 -29.40
C GLY A 518 -14.81 -8.29 -29.52
N THR A 519 -15.17 -8.74 -30.71
CA THR A 519 -16.48 -9.35 -30.97
C THR A 519 -16.54 -10.80 -30.47
N GLY A 520 -17.76 -11.28 -30.17
CA GLY A 520 -17.96 -12.68 -29.79
C GLY A 520 -17.58 -13.62 -30.94
N GLY A 521 -16.79 -14.65 -30.65
CA GLY A 521 -16.38 -15.66 -31.64
C GLY A 521 -15.13 -15.31 -32.46
N GLU A 522 -14.45 -14.19 -32.18
CA GLU A 522 -13.14 -13.87 -32.76
C GLU A 522 -12.11 -14.99 -32.53
N SER A 523 -11.26 -15.26 -33.53
CA SER A 523 -10.15 -16.22 -33.39
C SER A 523 -9.04 -15.66 -32.50
N ILE A 524 -8.22 -16.53 -31.89
CA ILE A 524 -7.10 -16.09 -31.05
C ILE A 524 -6.11 -15.25 -31.88
N GLU A 525 -5.78 -15.68 -33.10
CA GLU A 525 -4.88 -14.94 -33.99
C GLU A 525 -5.38 -13.52 -34.31
N ALA A 526 -6.68 -13.38 -34.60
CA ALA A 526 -7.28 -12.07 -34.86
C ALA A 526 -7.27 -11.19 -33.59
N ALA A 527 -7.62 -11.77 -32.44
CA ALA A 527 -7.58 -11.06 -31.16
C ALA A 527 -6.15 -10.61 -30.80
N LEU A 528 -5.14 -11.46 -30.99
CA LEU A 528 -3.74 -11.13 -30.72
C LEU A 528 -3.24 -9.99 -31.61
N THR A 529 -3.60 -10.01 -32.90
CA THR A 529 -3.30 -8.92 -33.84
C THR A 529 -3.94 -7.61 -33.39
N ARG A 530 -5.22 -7.65 -33.02
CA ARG A 530 -5.98 -6.49 -32.53
C ARG A 530 -5.44 -5.95 -31.19
N LEU A 531 -4.94 -6.83 -30.32
CA LEU A 531 -4.44 -6.50 -28.98
C LEU A 531 -3.01 -5.96 -28.97
N GLN A 532 -2.26 -6.04 -30.07
CA GLN A 532 -0.88 -5.55 -30.16
C GLN A 532 -0.70 -4.10 -29.63
N PRO A 533 -1.53 -3.11 -30.02
CA PRO A 533 -1.43 -1.75 -29.47
C PRO A 533 -1.62 -1.71 -27.95
N CYS A 534 -2.54 -2.53 -27.42
CA CYS A 534 -2.81 -2.61 -25.98
C CYS A 534 -1.62 -3.20 -25.21
N PHE A 535 -1.02 -4.29 -25.71
CA PHE A 535 0.21 -4.86 -25.12
C PHE A 535 1.35 -3.84 -25.09
N LYS A 536 1.53 -3.09 -26.18
CA LYS A 536 2.53 -2.02 -26.25
C LYS A 536 2.26 -0.92 -25.21
N SER A 537 1.01 -0.47 -25.09
CA SER A 537 0.59 0.55 -24.12
C SER A 537 0.84 0.12 -22.66
N LEU A 538 0.51 -1.13 -22.35
CA LEU A 538 0.77 -1.75 -21.05
C LEU A 538 2.27 -1.84 -20.75
N LEU A 539 3.09 -2.23 -21.73
CA LEU A 539 4.54 -2.28 -21.56
C LEU A 539 5.15 -0.90 -21.34
N ILE A 540 4.75 0.12 -22.12
CA ILE A 540 5.19 1.50 -21.91
C ILE A 540 4.84 1.96 -20.49
N SER A 541 3.59 1.71 -20.06
CA SER A 541 3.14 2.04 -18.70
C SER A 541 3.96 1.32 -17.62
N ARG A 542 4.30 0.04 -17.83
CA ARG A 542 5.16 -0.75 -16.94
C ARG A 542 6.57 -0.16 -16.84
N ILE A 543 7.20 0.15 -17.98
CA ILE A 543 8.54 0.76 -18.04
C ILE A 543 8.56 2.11 -17.30
N LEU A 544 7.53 2.96 -17.51
CA LEU A 544 7.42 4.25 -16.82
C LEU A 544 7.19 4.11 -15.31
N ARG A 545 6.56 3.02 -14.85
CA ARG A 545 6.34 2.77 -13.41
C ARG A 545 7.60 2.28 -12.69
N LEU A 546 8.53 1.62 -13.38
CA LEU A 546 9.82 1.19 -12.79
C LEU A 546 10.67 2.37 -12.29
N VAL A 547 10.48 3.55 -12.87
CA VAL A 547 11.25 4.77 -12.53
C VAL A 547 10.54 5.65 -11.51
N LEU A 548 9.36 5.26 -11.01
CA LEU A 548 8.65 5.98 -9.95
C LEU A 548 9.50 6.08 -8.69
N ASN A 549 9.73 7.31 -8.24
CA ASN A 549 10.59 7.55 -7.09
C ASN A 549 10.14 8.76 -6.25
N ALA A 550 8.88 9.16 -6.32
CA ALA A 550 8.37 10.35 -5.61
C ALA A 550 8.75 10.36 -4.12
N SER A 551 8.61 9.23 -3.43
CA SER A 551 8.89 9.17 -2.00
C SER A 551 10.38 9.09 -1.66
N THR A 552 11.27 8.90 -2.64
CA THR A 552 12.73 8.81 -2.45
C THR A 552 13.53 9.94 -3.11
N ALA A 553 13.00 10.55 -4.17
CA ALA A 553 13.62 11.62 -4.94
C ALA A 553 13.92 12.84 -4.08
N THR A 554 15.15 13.36 -4.18
CA THR A 554 15.56 14.55 -3.44
C THR A 554 15.29 15.84 -4.18
N LEU A 555 15.07 15.80 -5.51
CA LEU A 555 14.63 16.96 -6.27
C LEU A 555 13.29 17.46 -5.75
N ASN A 556 13.11 18.76 -5.66
CA ASN A 556 11.95 19.44 -5.08
C ASN A 556 10.94 19.80 -6.19
N VAL A 557 10.02 18.87 -6.43
CA VAL A 557 9.03 18.95 -7.51
C VAL A 557 7.64 18.71 -6.94
N SER A 558 6.67 19.50 -7.40
CA SER A 558 5.26 19.32 -7.05
C SER A 558 4.36 19.39 -8.28
N LEU A 559 3.40 18.46 -8.33
CA LEU A 559 2.28 18.44 -9.24
C LEU A 559 1.02 18.82 -8.47
N GLN A 560 0.23 19.74 -9.01
CA GLN A 560 -1.04 20.17 -8.45
C GLN A 560 -2.16 20.05 -9.49
N VAL A 561 -3.27 19.43 -9.10
CA VAL A 561 -4.51 19.38 -9.88
C VAL A 561 -5.61 20.11 -9.10
N GLY A 562 -6.21 21.13 -9.71
CA GLY A 562 -7.31 21.89 -9.12
C GLY A 562 -8.57 21.87 -9.99
N THR A 563 -9.74 21.99 -9.39
CA THR A 563 -11.03 22.11 -10.08
C THR A 563 -11.61 23.51 -9.85
N PRO A 564 -11.63 24.40 -10.87
CA PRO A 564 -12.13 25.77 -10.72
C PRO A 564 -13.58 25.85 -10.21
N GLN A 565 -14.39 24.83 -10.50
CA GLN A 565 -15.80 24.76 -10.13
C GLN A 565 -16.04 24.38 -8.66
N ARG A 566 -15.06 23.81 -7.94
CA ARG A 566 -15.21 23.47 -6.52
C ARG A 566 -14.76 24.65 -5.67
N SER A 567 -15.70 25.51 -5.31
CA SER A 567 -15.51 26.73 -4.49
C SER A 567 -14.96 26.51 -3.07
N ARG A 568 -14.70 25.25 -2.67
CA ARG A 568 -14.06 24.84 -1.40
C ARG A 568 -13.05 23.68 -1.54
N GLY A 569 -12.66 23.29 -2.76
CA GLY A 569 -11.78 22.14 -2.98
C GLY A 569 -10.31 22.49 -2.73
N VAL A 570 -9.67 21.85 -1.76
CA VAL A 570 -8.20 21.89 -1.65
C VAL A 570 -7.62 21.18 -2.89
N PRO A 571 -6.66 21.80 -3.59
CA PRO A 571 -6.10 21.22 -4.79
C PRO A 571 -5.33 19.93 -4.45
N ILE A 572 -5.47 18.91 -5.29
CA ILE A 572 -4.85 17.59 -5.10
C ILE A 572 -3.38 17.74 -5.46
N ARG A 573 -2.48 17.31 -4.57
CA ARG A 573 -1.04 17.49 -4.75
C ARG A 573 -0.29 16.17 -4.67
N ALA A 574 0.66 15.98 -5.58
CA ALA A 574 1.69 14.96 -5.49
C ALA A 574 3.06 15.65 -5.41
N THR A 575 3.89 15.22 -4.48
CA THR A 575 5.15 15.88 -4.13
C THR A 575 6.26 14.86 -3.89
N THR A 576 7.49 15.27 -4.20
CA THR A 576 8.68 14.49 -3.88
C THR A 576 9.07 14.59 -2.41
N ARG A 577 9.94 13.68 -1.93
CA ARG A 577 10.61 13.83 -0.62
C ARG A 577 11.35 15.16 -0.50
N GLY A 578 12.05 15.59 -1.55
CA GLY A 578 12.70 16.90 -1.61
C GLY A 578 11.75 18.05 -1.27
N ALA A 579 10.54 18.02 -1.84
CA ALA A 579 9.52 19.04 -1.59
C ALA A 579 9.00 19.04 -0.16
N ARG A 580 8.74 17.86 0.41
CA ARG A 580 8.25 17.73 1.79
C ARG A 580 9.24 18.29 2.82
N ARG A 581 10.55 18.17 2.58
CA ARG A 581 11.60 18.70 3.48
C ARG A 581 11.67 20.23 3.52
N SER A 582 11.23 20.91 2.46
CA SER A 582 11.46 22.35 2.29
C SER A 582 10.48 23.28 3.04
N ASN A 583 9.58 22.74 3.89
CA ASN A 583 8.52 23.48 4.62
C ASN A 583 7.63 24.38 3.73
N SER A 584 7.68 24.24 2.41
CA SER A 584 6.87 24.99 1.44
C SER A 584 5.46 24.42 1.24
N SER A 585 5.13 23.33 1.95
CA SER A 585 3.83 22.67 1.86
C SER A 585 3.02 22.84 3.15
N PRO A 586 1.77 23.34 3.09
CA PRO A 586 0.83 23.13 4.18
C PRO A 586 0.58 21.62 4.37
N SER A 587 0.22 21.22 5.59
CA SER A 587 -0.06 19.84 6.00
C SER A 587 -0.91 19.10 4.97
N PRO A 588 -0.72 17.77 4.78
CA PRO A 588 -1.59 16.98 3.92
C PRO A 588 -3.01 17.09 4.45
N THR A 589 -3.82 17.96 3.83
CA THR A 589 -5.26 17.99 4.04
C THR A 589 -5.79 16.60 3.71
N PRO A 590 -6.82 16.08 4.42
CA PRO A 590 -7.32 14.75 4.15
C PRO A 590 -7.56 14.64 2.64
N PRO A 591 -6.96 13.65 1.96
CA PRO A 591 -7.43 13.28 0.64
C PRO A 591 -8.95 13.10 0.72
N ASN A 592 -9.63 13.06 -0.43
CA ASN A 592 -10.95 12.43 -0.50
C ASN A 592 -10.96 11.20 0.44
N PRO A 593 -12.00 10.94 1.27
CA PRO A 593 -12.07 9.73 2.10
C PRO A 593 -11.72 8.44 1.34
N ASN A 594 -11.87 8.46 0.01
CA ASN A 594 -11.53 7.41 -0.94
C ASN A 594 -10.05 7.35 -1.36
N GLY A 595 -9.20 8.27 -0.89
CA GLY A 595 -7.81 8.47 -1.31
C GLY A 595 -7.67 9.11 -2.70
N ILE A 596 -8.51 8.70 -3.65
CA ILE A 596 -8.47 9.13 -5.04
C ILE A 596 -9.51 10.24 -5.26
N PRO A 597 -9.15 11.34 -5.93
CA PRO A 597 -10.10 12.37 -6.32
C PRO A 597 -11.03 11.88 -7.44
N ASP A 598 -12.34 11.99 -7.20
CA ASP A 598 -13.37 11.69 -8.20
C ASP A 598 -13.71 12.97 -8.98
N LEU A 599 -13.59 12.90 -10.31
CA LEU A 599 -13.92 13.94 -11.28
C LEU A 599 -15.20 13.54 -12.02
N LYS A 600 -16.15 14.46 -12.14
CA LYS A 600 -17.38 14.22 -12.91
C LYS A 600 -17.11 14.38 -14.41
N ASP A 601 -17.86 13.66 -15.23
CA ASP A 601 -17.88 13.89 -16.67
C ASP A 601 -18.13 15.38 -17.00
N GLY A 602 -17.30 15.95 -17.86
CA GLY A 602 -17.28 17.37 -18.22
C GLY A 602 -16.67 18.32 -17.17
N GLU A 603 -16.26 17.84 -15.99
CA GLU A 603 -15.60 18.68 -14.97
C GLU A 603 -14.28 19.26 -15.53
N ARG A 604 -14.03 20.55 -15.31
CA ARG A 604 -12.79 21.18 -15.78
C ARG A 604 -11.72 21.03 -14.72
N ILE A 605 -10.52 20.68 -15.15
CA ILE A 605 -9.34 20.58 -14.30
C ILE A 605 -8.26 21.54 -14.77
N THR A 606 -7.49 22.02 -13.80
CA THR A 606 -6.28 22.82 -13.99
C THR A 606 -5.10 22.01 -13.47
N ILE A 607 -4.01 22.00 -14.23
CA ILE A 607 -2.78 21.32 -13.84
C ILE A 607 -1.69 22.39 -13.70
N GLN A 608 -0.97 22.34 -12.59
CA GLN A 608 0.20 23.17 -12.33
C GLN A 608 1.36 22.28 -11.92
N LEU A 609 2.49 22.48 -12.60
CA LEU A 609 3.75 21.83 -12.32
C LEU A 609 4.72 22.88 -11.77
N GLN A 610 5.45 22.57 -10.70
CA GLN A 610 6.36 23.53 -10.10
C GLN A 610 7.74 22.93 -9.85
N ASN A 611 8.76 23.69 -10.26
CA ASN A 611 10.16 23.49 -9.91
C ASN A 611 10.48 24.37 -8.70
N HIS A 612 10.76 23.77 -7.55
CA HIS A 612 11.18 24.49 -6.34
C HIS A 612 12.69 24.43 -6.11
N GLU A 613 13.44 23.84 -7.04
CA GLU A 613 14.90 23.83 -6.98
C GLU A 613 15.47 25.22 -7.28
N PRO A 614 16.66 25.54 -6.74
CA PRO A 614 17.43 26.73 -7.13
C PRO A 614 18.10 26.60 -8.50
N GLN A 615 17.89 25.49 -9.20
CA GLN A 615 18.40 25.21 -10.54
C GLN A 615 17.25 24.89 -11.50
N ASP A 616 17.50 25.09 -12.79
CA ASP A 616 16.54 24.73 -13.83
C ASP A 616 16.39 23.22 -13.94
N LEU A 617 15.19 22.75 -14.27
CA LEU A 617 14.89 21.33 -14.47
C LEU A 617 14.22 21.11 -15.83
N TYR A 618 14.47 19.96 -16.42
CA TYR A 618 13.73 19.47 -17.58
C TYR A 618 12.57 18.61 -17.08
N MET A 619 11.35 19.05 -17.37
CA MET A 619 10.14 18.44 -16.87
C MET A 619 9.21 18.02 -18.01
N SER A 620 8.53 16.90 -17.86
CA SER A 620 7.54 16.38 -18.81
C SER A 620 6.30 15.92 -18.05
N LEU A 621 5.14 16.04 -18.69
CA LEU A 621 3.85 15.64 -18.13
C LEU A 621 3.19 14.65 -19.08
N LEU A 622 2.85 13.49 -18.54
CA LEU A 622 2.20 12.38 -19.20
C LEU A 622 0.87 12.10 -18.47
N ALA A 623 -0.10 11.57 -19.18
CA ALA A 623 -1.33 11.03 -18.62
C ALA A 623 -1.47 9.57 -19.04
N ILE A 624 -1.84 8.69 -18.12
CA ILE A 624 -2.22 7.30 -18.42
C ILE A 624 -3.71 7.21 -18.11
N ASP A 625 -4.54 6.99 -19.11
CA ASP A 625 -5.99 6.96 -18.90
C ASP A 625 -6.50 5.60 -18.39
N ALA A 626 -7.82 5.49 -18.21
CA ALA A 626 -8.47 4.27 -17.73
C ALA A 626 -8.37 3.06 -18.66
N GLN A 627 -7.92 3.27 -19.90
CA GLN A 627 -7.64 2.20 -20.87
C GLN A 627 -6.15 1.85 -20.90
N SER A 628 -5.36 2.42 -19.97
CA SER A 628 -3.89 2.32 -19.89
C SER A 628 -3.17 3.01 -21.06
N GLU A 629 -3.82 3.94 -21.76
CA GLU A 629 -3.22 4.69 -22.86
C GLU A 629 -2.39 5.89 -22.36
N VAL A 630 -1.14 5.99 -22.83
CA VAL A 630 -0.18 7.00 -22.35
C VAL A 630 -0.21 8.27 -23.22
N ASN A 631 -0.83 9.35 -22.81
CA ASN A 631 -0.85 10.61 -23.56
C ASN A 631 0.27 11.54 -23.10
N ILE A 632 1.00 12.16 -24.04
CA ILE A 632 1.99 13.19 -23.70
C ILE A 632 1.30 14.56 -23.68
N LEU A 633 1.20 15.15 -22.50
CA LEU A 633 0.60 16.48 -22.31
C LEU A 633 1.66 17.60 -22.41
N PHE A 634 2.92 17.28 -22.11
CA PHE A 634 4.05 18.22 -22.14
C PHE A 634 5.38 17.50 -22.30
N PRO A 635 6.29 17.94 -23.20
CA PRO A 635 6.20 19.12 -24.09
C PRO A 635 5.14 18.98 -25.21
N GLY A 636 4.54 20.09 -25.66
CA GLY A 636 3.54 20.12 -26.73
C GLY A 636 4.12 20.45 -28.11
N ASN A 637 5.15 21.29 -28.16
CA ASN A 637 5.96 21.63 -29.31
C ASN A 637 7.21 20.72 -29.44
N TRP A 638 7.08 19.77 -30.33
CA TRP A 638 8.10 18.77 -30.58
C TRP A 638 9.24 19.19 -31.52
N ASP A 639 9.25 20.42 -32.01
CA ASP A 639 10.37 20.94 -32.81
C ASP A 639 11.53 21.39 -31.91
N ARG A 640 11.22 21.75 -30.65
CA ARG A 640 12.19 22.17 -29.63
C ARG A 640 11.84 21.60 -28.24
N PRO A 641 11.73 20.27 -28.09
CA PRO A 641 11.21 19.64 -26.88
C PRO A 641 12.05 19.94 -25.64
N GLU A 642 13.37 20.15 -25.79
CA GLU A 642 14.27 20.50 -24.68
C GLU A 642 14.04 21.91 -24.16
N ALA A 643 13.90 22.88 -25.06
CA ALA A 643 13.65 24.26 -24.68
C ALA A 643 12.25 24.42 -24.06
N GLU A 644 11.29 23.63 -24.53
CA GLU A 644 9.94 23.66 -23.98
C GLU A 644 9.82 22.95 -22.63
N SER A 645 10.48 21.81 -22.46
CA SER A 645 10.49 21.05 -21.19
C SER A 645 11.27 21.74 -20.07
N LEU A 646 12.09 22.75 -20.39
CA LEU A 646 12.83 23.52 -19.40
C LEU A 646 11.88 24.35 -18.52
N VAL A 647 11.89 24.08 -17.22
CA VAL A 647 11.20 24.86 -16.18
C VAL A 647 12.26 25.49 -15.29
N LEU A 648 12.34 26.81 -15.35
CA LEU A 648 13.37 27.56 -14.64
C LEU A 648 13.26 27.40 -13.12
N ALA A 649 14.38 27.61 -12.43
CA ALA A 649 14.46 27.61 -10.97
C ALA A 649 13.33 28.44 -10.31
N GLY A 650 12.62 27.83 -9.36
CA GLY A 650 11.51 28.45 -8.63
C GLY A 650 10.23 28.72 -9.44
N GLN A 651 10.20 28.41 -10.75
CA GLN A 651 9.06 28.72 -11.61
C GLN A 651 8.01 27.61 -11.62
N SER A 652 6.78 28.00 -12.00
CA SER A 652 5.66 27.10 -12.26
C SER A 652 5.28 27.10 -13.73
N LYS A 653 4.89 25.93 -14.24
CA LYS A 653 4.24 25.75 -15.53
C LYS A 653 2.76 25.43 -15.30
N SER A 654 1.88 26.28 -15.80
CA SER A 654 0.44 26.04 -15.78
C SER A 654 -0.03 25.57 -17.15
N PHE A 655 -0.93 24.59 -17.16
CA PHE A 655 -1.48 24.02 -18.38
C PHE A 655 -2.88 24.58 -18.66
N PRO A 656 -3.31 24.60 -19.94
CA PRO A 656 -4.69 24.92 -20.29
C PRO A 656 -5.69 24.04 -19.51
N GLN A 657 -6.90 24.56 -19.30
CA GLN A 657 -7.96 23.77 -18.67
C GLN A 657 -8.27 22.54 -19.52
N LEU A 658 -8.23 21.37 -18.90
CA LEU A 658 -8.65 20.11 -19.50
C LEU A 658 -10.06 19.76 -19.01
N GLN A 659 -10.77 18.95 -19.78
CA GLN A 659 -12.07 18.40 -19.38
C GLN A 659 -11.89 16.93 -19.04
N ALA A 660 -12.47 16.51 -17.92
CA ALA A 660 -12.60 15.10 -17.57
C ALA A 660 -13.66 14.48 -18.48
N ILE A 661 -13.24 13.67 -19.45
CA ILE A 661 -14.10 12.98 -20.41
C ILE A 661 -13.70 11.51 -20.48
N GLN A 662 -14.43 10.72 -21.25
CA GLN A 662 -14.06 9.33 -21.51
C GLN A 662 -12.58 9.16 -21.93
N PRO A 663 -11.94 8.04 -21.56
CA PRO A 663 -12.53 6.87 -20.88
C PRO A 663 -12.77 7.05 -19.38
N TYR A 664 -13.89 6.53 -18.90
CA TYR A 664 -14.24 6.53 -17.48
C TYR A 664 -13.44 5.48 -16.70
N GLY A 665 -13.13 5.78 -15.44
CA GLY A 665 -12.33 4.91 -14.58
C GLY A 665 -11.10 5.61 -13.99
N LEU A 666 -10.16 4.82 -13.49
CA LEU A 666 -8.93 5.31 -12.89
C LEU A 666 -7.95 5.80 -13.95
N ALA A 667 -7.38 6.97 -13.76
CA ALA A 667 -6.33 7.54 -14.60
C ALA A 667 -5.21 8.10 -13.72
N GLU A 668 -4.06 8.35 -14.34
CA GLU A 668 -2.82 8.72 -13.69
C GLU A 668 -2.16 9.88 -14.43
N LEU A 669 -1.79 10.95 -13.73
CA LEU A 669 -0.82 11.91 -14.24
C LEU A 669 0.57 11.50 -13.78
N LEU A 670 1.54 11.54 -14.68
CA LEU A 670 2.94 11.24 -14.41
C LEU A 670 3.82 12.42 -14.82
N VAL A 671 4.64 12.88 -13.89
CA VAL A 671 5.64 13.92 -14.11
C VAL A 671 7.00 13.27 -14.08
N ILE A 672 7.81 13.53 -15.08
CA ILE A 672 9.23 13.18 -15.10
C ILE A 672 10.03 14.47 -15.07
N ALA A 673 10.85 14.67 -14.03
CA ALA A 673 11.71 15.82 -13.85
C ALA A 673 13.17 15.37 -13.72
N SER A 674 14.08 16.09 -14.37
CA SER A 674 15.50 15.71 -14.43
C SER A 674 16.42 16.92 -14.56
N THR A 675 17.68 16.77 -14.14
CA THR A 675 18.68 17.86 -14.21
C THR A 675 19.31 18.02 -15.59
N GLN A 676 19.08 17.09 -16.53
CA GLN A 676 19.50 17.19 -17.93
C GLN A 676 18.35 16.71 -18.83
N PRO A 677 18.29 17.14 -20.10
CA PRO A 677 17.15 16.78 -20.96
C PRO A 677 17.12 15.29 -21.30
N LEU A 678 15.94 14.67 -21.20
CA LEU A 678 15.69 13.27 -21.59
C LEU A 678 15.39 13.16 -23.09
N ARG A 679 16.41 13.47 -23.90
CA ARG A 679 16.27 13.65 -25.37
C ARG A 679 15.78 12.39 -26.05
N GLN A 680 16.44 11.26 -25.79
CA GLN A 680 16.13 10.01 -26.47
C GLN A 680 14.78 9.49 -26.01
N THR A 681 14.54 9.52 -24.70
CA THR A 681 13.28 9.09 -24.07
C THR A 681 12.09 9.84 -24.66
N LEU A 682 12.13 11.17 -24.71
CA LEU A 682 11.01 11.97 -25.22
C LEU A 682 10.80 11.76 -26.73
N LYS A 683 11.89 11.63 -27.49
CA LYS A 683 11.82 11.32 -28.92
C LYS A 683 11.17 9.97 -29.15
N THR A 684 11.62 8.93 -28.45
CA THR A 684 11.09 7.57 -28.56
C THR A 684 9.64 7.52 -28.10
N LEU A 685 9.30 8.08 -26.92
CA LEU A 685 7.92 8.20 -26.45
C LEU A 685 7.02 8.84 -27.50
N LYS A 686 7.43 9.96 -28.11
CA LYS A 686 6.65 10.62 -29.17
C LYS A 686 6.37 9.67 -30.34
N ILE A 687 7.37 8.92 -30.78
CA ILE A 687 7.22 7.99 -31.90
C ILE A 687 6.30 6.82 -31.49
N GLU A 688 6.51 6.25 -30.31
CA GLU A 688 5.71 5.13 -29.80
C GLU A 688 4.25 5.53 -29.51
N VAL A 689 4.01 6.78 -29.07
CA VAL A 689 2.67 7.35 -28.87
C VAL A 689 1.98 7.66 -30.20
N ARG A 690 2.71 8.13 -31.22
CA ARG A 690 2.14 8.45 -32.54
C ARG A 690 1.90 7.21 -33.39
N SER A 691 2.68 6.15 -33.22
CA SER A 691 2.57 4.91 -33.98
C SER A 691 1.49 3.95 -33.44
N ARG A 692 0.71 4.33 -32.42
CA ARG A 692 -0.26 3.46 -31.74
C ARG A 692 -1.37 2.89 -32.60
N GLY A 693 -1.82 3.63 -33.62
CA GLY A 693 -2.81 3.14 -34.57
C GLY A 693 -2.21 2.27 -35.67
N SER A 694 -0.89 2.09 -35.69
CA SER A 694 -0.18 1.29 -36.69
C SER A 694 -0.03 -0.15 -36.23
N THR A 695 -0.21 -1.08 -37.17
CA THR A 695 0.18 -2.49 -37.01
C THR A 695 1.68 -2.70 -37.21
N ASP A 696 2.41 -1.70 -37.71
CA ASP A 696 3.88 -1.75 -37.79
C ASP A 696 4.46 -1.65 -36.39
N LEU A 697 4.95 -2.79 -35.89
CA LEU A 697 5.64 -2.92 -34.62
C LEU A 697 6.98 -2.18 -34.69
N GLN A 698 7.04 -0.96 -34.14
CA GLN A 698 8.29 -0.47 -33.59
C GLN A 698 8.55 -1.15 -32.26
N ASP A 699 9.83 -1.39 -31.97
CA ASP A 699 10.28 -2.12 -30.80
C ASP A 699 10.06 -1.30 -29.52
N PRO A 700 9.10 -1.63 -28.65
CA PRO A 700 8.89 -0.90 -27.40
C PRO A 700 10.05 -1.05 -26.41
N ASP A 701 10.94 -2.04 -26.57
CA ASP A 701 12.18 -2.12 -25.81
C ASP A 701 13.10 -0.92 -26.12
N SER A 702 12.91 -0.26 -27.27
CA SER A 702 13.62 0.98 -27.60
C SER A 702 13.36 2.11 -26.60
N LEU A 703 12.19 2.14 -25.95
CA LEU A 703 11.89 3.09 -24.88
C LEU A 703 12.75 2.83 -23.65
N LEU A 704 12.88 1.56 -23.24
CA LEU A 704 13.73 1.16 -22.14
C LEU A 704 15.18 1.56 -22.44
N VAL A 705 15.69 1.23 -23.63
CA VAL A 705 17.04 1.62 -24.06
C VAL A 705 17.22 3.14 -24.05
N SER A 706 16.23 3.90 -24.52
CA SER A 706 16.29 5.37 -24.52
C SER A 706 16.34 5.96 -23.10
N LEU A 707 15.55 5.40 -22.18
CA LEU A 707 15.57 5.77 -20.76
C LEU A 707 16.92 5.44 -20.12
N GLN A 708 17.43 4.25 -20.41
CA GLN A 708 18.71 3.75 -19.97
C GLN A 708 19.87 4.66 -20.42
N GLU A 709 19.88 5.06 -21.69
CA GLU A 709 20.86 6.00 -22.26
C GLU A 709 20.79 7.38 -21.60
N ASP A 710 19.60 7.97 -21.53
CA ASP A 710 19.42 9.30 -20.93
C ASP A 710 19.81 9.30 -19.45
N PHE A 711 19.42 8.28 -18.67
CA PHE A 711 19.78 8.20 -17.25
C PHE A 711 21.26 7.91 -17.01
N SER A 712 21.89 7.08 -17.83
CA SER A 712 23.33 6.87 -17.75
C SER A 712 24.12 8.16 -17.99
N SER A 713 23.60 9.06 -18.83
CA SER A 713 24.22 10.36 -19.11
C SER A 713 24.17 11.36 -17.93
N LEU A 714 23.21 11.19 -17.01
CA LEU A 714 23.09 12.04 -15.80
C LEU A 714 24.22 11.82 -14.79
N GLY A 715 24.95 10.71 -14.92
CA GLY A 715 26.06 10.32 -14.05
C GLY A 715 25.62 9.76 -12.68
N THR A 716 26.51 9.03 -12.02
CA THR A 716 26.23 8.31 -10.76
C THR A 716 27.18 8.63 -9.62
N SER A 717 26.88 8.09 -8.42
CA SER A 717 27.75 8.13 -7.24
C SER A 717 29.11 7.46 -7.48
N THR A 718 30.11 7.85 -6.70
CA THR A 718 31.48 7.30 -6.78
C THR A 718 31.53 5.81 -6.43
N VAL A 719 30.67 5.32 -5.53
CA VAL A 719 30.61 3.89 -5.18
C VAL A 719 30.06 3.07 -6.34
N SER A 720 29.03 3.57 -7.03
CA SER A 720 28.51 2.97 -8.26
C SER A 720 29.59 2.88 -9.35
N ARG A 721 30.43 3.92 -9.50
CA ARG A 721 31.55 3.91 -10.49
C ARG A 721 32.70 2.97 -10.10
N SER A 722 32.97 2.79 -8.81
CA SER A 722 34.13 2.03 -8.32
C SER A 722 34.01 0.51 -8.45
N ARG A 723 32.79 -0.04 -8.55
CA ARG A 723 32.55 -1.49 -8.67
C ARG A 723 32.70 -2.05 -10.10
N GLY A 724 33.16 -1.23 -11.05
CA GLY A 724 33.18 -1.58 -12.47
C GLY A 724 31.76 -1.60 -13.05
N SER A 725 31.62 -1.55 -14.38
CA SER A 725 30.33 -1.62 -15.06
C SER A 725 29.66 -2.97 -14.81
N GLN A 726 28.97 -3.12 -13.68
CA GLN A 726 27.98 -4.17 -13.53
C GLN A 726 26.73 -3.72 -14.29
N SER A 727 26.15 -4.62 -15.09
CA SER A 727 25.11 -4.30 -16.07
C SER A 727 23.91 -3.58 -15.43
N GLY A 728 23.27 -2.74 -16.23
CA GLY A 728 22.14 -1.92 -15.81
C GLY A 728 22.39 -0.42 -15.99
N SER A 729 21.32 0.33 -16.23
CA SER A 729 21.38 1.79 -16.31
C SER A 729 20.95 2.43 -15.00
N PRO A 730 21.84 3.20 -14.36
CA PRO A 730 21.60 3.72 -13.03
C PRO A 730 20.66 4.93 -13.05
N VAL A 731 19.71 4.95 -12.12
CA VAL A 731 18.82 6.08 -11.85
C VAL A 731 19.19 6.67 -10.49
N ASP A 732 19.79 7.86 -10.51
CA ASP A 732 20.19 8.60 -9.31
C ASP A 732 19.03 9.48 -8.79
N THR A 733 18.60 9.25 -7.55
CA THR A 733 17.47 9.97 -6.90
C THR A 733 17.71 11.47 -6.69
N GLN A 734 18.94 11.95 -6.84
CA GLN A 734 19.30 13.37 -6.84
C GLN A 734 19.25 14.02 -8.22
N LYS A 735 19.14 13.23 -9.29
CA LYS A 735 19.15 13.71 -10.67
C LYS A 735 17.81 13.55 -11.37
N VAL A 736 16.95 12.66 -10.87
CA VAL A 736 15.64 12.35 -11.44
C VAL A 736 14.57 12.30 -10.36
N ALA A 737 13.41 12.89 -10.65
CA ALA A 737 12.18 12.75 -9.89
C ALA A 737 11.04 12.36 -10.82
N VAL A 738 10.38 11.25 -10.52
CA VAL A 738 9.18 10.78 -11.19
C VAL A 738 8.05 10.72 -10.18
N VAL A 739 7.06 11.58 -10.39
CA VAL A 739 5.93 11.79 -9.49
C VAL A 739 4.64 11.42 -10.19
N SER A 740 3.75 10.71 -9.51
CA SER A 740 2.44 10.39 -10.05
C SER A 740 1.29 10.80 -9.14
N LEU A 741 0.14 11.08 -9.78
CA LEU A 741 -1.11 11.46 -9.13
C LEU A 741 -2.26 10.71 -9.78
N LEU A 742 -2.98 9.92 -9.00
CA LEU A 742 -4.17 9.21 -9.46
C LEU A 742 -5.41 10.08 -9.36
N TYR A 743 -6.35 9.87 -10.28
CA TYR A 743 -7.68 10.46 -10.28
C TYR A 743 -8.67 9.52 -10.96
N ARG A 744 -9.97 9.66 -10.68
CA ARG A 744 -11.02 8.86 -11.31
C ARG A 744 -11.94 9.76 -12.10
N ILE A 745 -12.28 9.38 -13.33
CA ILE A 745 -13.36 10.03 -14.10
C ILE A 745 -14.61 9.17 -13.96
N GLN A 746 -15.67 9.76 -13.38
CA GLN A 746 -16.96 9.09 -13.20
C GLN A 746 -17.85 9.28 -14.44
N PRO A 747 -18.60 8.26 -14.85
CA PRO A 747 -19.63 8.42 -15.88
C PRO A 747 -20.75 9.35 -15.37
N PRO A 748 -21.52 9.97 -16.29
CA PRO A 748 -22.53 10.99 -15.98
C PRO A 748 -23.71 10.51 -15.11
N HIS A 749 -23.84 9.21 -14.86
CA HIS A 749 -24.95 8.60 -14.10
C HIS A 749 -24.52 7.75 -12.91
N SER A 750 -23.25 7.79 -12.49
CA SER A 750 -22.84 7.10 -11.27
C SER A 750 -23.52 7.72 -10.02
N PRO A 751 -24.10 6.90 -9.13
CA PRO A 751 -24.74 7.37 -7.90
C PRO A 751 -23.79 8.01 -6.89
#